data_AF-L2GU39-F1
#
_entry.id   AF-L2GU39-F1
#
_cell.length_a   1.000
_cell.length_b   1.000
_cell.length_c   1.000
_cell.angle_alpha   90.00
_cell.angle_beta   90.00
_cell.angle_gamma   90.00
#
_symmetry.space_group_name_H-M   'P 1'
#
loop_
_entity.id
_entity.type
_entity.pdbx_description
1 polymer ?
#
loop_
_entity_poly.entity_id
_entity_poly.type
_entity_poly.pdbx_seq_one_letter_code
_entity_poly.pdbx_strand_id
1 'polypeptide(L)'
;MKYVVVAGGTLSGIGKGITLSSIGLILKSAGMRVIPVKIDPYLNKSCGTISPIDHGEVFVLEDGCEADMDLGFYERVMDVLCGEMSCITGGKVYRRMIAKESAGAYFGETMEVIPHVNAVVEEMINDCVRVGYDGGECMVRSALERNERMDDEGRAKKMRVNSAVMKGTVPECDTDNNARADCDTDSSLDNDRKVNVDGSIFTTDQQCVLHKEISDKNFNKQISGSINDAKHKKKAYKSINTDNVVVLIEVGGVIDDTESSIFSSTLSHIKRKCAEEDFLVVSVDYMPSFSNNEQKTKLVQRSVQKFISRDLKPGIIVCRGPHAFFKGTRSKIVRKTGVNDVFSSKDTSLVYEIPFDLQAQGMREALLSLLKIRDKNVFKTEEKLSWVYNDRKRPLTVAMVIKYNGNDDSYVSVIETLKVCALMMNIDVHIKMIDSEMIEVEGSTAPDGDITAVLNKIFCGCDCMLVPGGFGTRGTEGKILAINYARTNKIPFLGICLGFQLCVIEFCRNVLGLCDATSEEFDTTSLCKVVMVMEDHRIEKIVSGKMRLGSRRSYLVDSMVKDAYGANYKRTYLYCDGQECCNYSGGRCSDEYVNTGSASSSECTAACDGPADGCCESVRCTESDVCEESGRCRPDECNSNGCRSSESDRSSAYDRSVRETVGCARPASKCPAFAQRHDSESTAINCSSQSSTVQPNNKSNDYSGNNSCDSSHHVVERHRHRYEVNPLYVDMIERKGLRFVGKSKDGLKMDIFELNNHPFFVGVQYHPEMTLNLDDGHPLFRYFLEKALQNKNN
;
A
#
# COMPACT_ATOMS: atom_id res chain seq x y z
N MET A 1 10.63 12.00 24.69
CA MET A 1 10.74 11.23 23.43
C MET A 1 11.70 10.07 23.63
N LYS A 2 11.37 8.89 23.11
CA LYS A 2 12.22 7.69 23.19
C LYS A 2 12.57 7.18 21.79
N TYR A 3 13.66 6.44 21.68
CA TYR A 3 14.13 5.81 20.45
C TYR A 3 14.29 4.31 20.66
N VAL A 4 13.76 3.51 19.72
CA VAL A 4 14.03 2.08 19.62
C VAL A 4 14.64 1.82 18.26
N VAL A 5 15.91 1.39 18.25
CA VAL A 5 16.66 1.06 17.04
C VAL A 5 16.62 -0.45 16.85
N VAL A 6 16.12 -0.91 15.70
CA VAL A 6 16.15 -2.31 15.27
C VAL A 6 17.16 -2.43 14.14
N ALA A 7 18.18 -3.27 14.34
CA ALA A 7 19.22 -3.49 13.34
C ALA A 7 19.69 -4.94 13.30
N GLY A 8 20.18 -5.38 12.14
CA GLY A 8 20.72 -6.73 11.96
C GLY A 8 22.23 -6.76 12.15
N GLY A 9 22.77 -7.84 12.76
CA GLY A 9 24.21 -8.00 12.91
C GLY A 9 24.83 -9.20 12.18
N THR A 10 24.01 -10.15 11.71
CA THR A 10 24.48 -11.34 10.98
C THR A 10 24.22 -11.29 9.48
N LEU A 11 22.97 -11.06 9.06
CA LEU A 11 22.50 -11.15 7.68
C LEU A 11 21.45 -10.07 7.41
N SER A 12 21.35 -9.62 6.16
CA SER A 12 20.19 -8.85 5.68
C SER A 12 19.00 -9.79 5.42
N GLY A 13 17.80 -9.24 5.21
CA GLY A 13 16.59 -10.02 4.90
C GLY A 13 16.04 -10.87 6.05
N ILE A 14 16.52 -10.68 7.28
CA ILE A 14 16.13 -11.51 8.43
C ILE A 14 14.79 -11.11 9.08
N GLY A 15 14.04 -10.16 8.51
CA GLY A 15 12.80 -9.61 9.08
C GLY A 15 13.00 -8.67 10.26
N LYS A 16 13.89 -7.68 10.05
CA LYS A 16 14.01 -6.52 10.94
C LYS A 16 12.69 -5.75 11.00
N GLY A 17 12.05 -5.51 9.85
CA GLY A 17 10.78 -4.80 9.80
C GLY A 17 9.62 -5.51 10.51
N ILE A 18 9.64 -6.86 10.50
CA ILE A 18 8.68 -7.67 11.26
C ILE A 18 8.87 -7.49 12.77
N THR A 19 10.12 -7.54 13.23
CA THR A 19 10.46 -7.32 14.64
C THR A 19 10.11 -5.90 15.08
N LEU A 20 10.45 -4.89 14.27
CA LEU A 20 10.13 -3.48 14.56
C LEU A 20 8.63 -3.26 14.68
N SER A 21 7.84 -3.82 13.77
CA SER A 21 6.38 -3.67 13.78
C SER A 21 5.74 -4.38 14.97
N SER A 22 6.29 -5.54 15.36
CA SER A 22 5.85 -6.27 16.56
C SER A 22 6.07 -5.44 17.83
N ILE A 23 7.26 -4.84 17.95
CA ILE A 23 7.59 -3.91 19.05
C ILE A 23 6.66 -2.69 19.03
N GLY A 24 6.43 -2.13 17.84
CA GLY A 24 5.56 -0.97 17.70
C GLY A 24 4.11 -1.24 18.06
N LEU A 25 3.57 -2.41 17.69
CA LEU A 25 2.25 -2.84 18.13
C LEU A 25 2.19 -2.96 19.66
N ILE A 26 3.17 -3.59 20.30
CA ILE A 26 3.25 -3.73 21.76
C ILE A 26 3.31 -2.35 22.44
N LEU A 27 4.14 -1.43 21.95
CA LEU A 27 4.28 -0.08 22.52
C LEU A 27 3.02 0.77 22.31
N LYS A 28 2.39 0.69 21.12
CA LYS A 28 1.09 1.33 20.86
C LYS A 28 0.02 0.83 21.83
N SER A 29 0.03 -0.48 22.09
CA SER A 29 -0.86 -1.14 23.06
C SER A 29 -0.67 -0.61 24.49
N ALA A 30 0.54 -0.19 24.85
CA ALA A 30 0.86 0.41 26.15
C ALA A 30 0.49 1.92 26.24
N GLY A 31 -0.13 2.47 25.20
CA GLY A 31 -0.54 3.89 25.13
C GLY A 31 0.55 4.83 24.61
N MET A 32 1.58 4.31 23.94
CA MET A 32 2.59 5.13 23.28
C MET A 32 2.18 5.48 21.86
N ARG A 33 2.57 6.66 21.39
CA ARG A 33 2.55 7.01 19.98
C ARG A 33 3.85 6.50 19.34
N VAL A 34 3.74 5.67 18.31
CA VAL A 34 4.89 5.13 17.59
C VAL A 34 5.06 5.84 16.25
N ILE A 35 6.31 6.21 15.92
CA ILE A 35 6.66 6.86 14.65
C ILE A 35 7.76 6.02 13.99
N PRO A 36 7.44 5.25 12.94
CA PRO A 36 8.43 4.43 12.27
C PRO A 36 9.29 5.23 11.28
N VAL A 37 10.58 4.90 11.23
CA VAL A 37 11.58 5.41 10.31
C VAL A 37 12.38 4.24 9.77
N LYS A 38 12.33 4.04 8.46
CA LYS A 38 13.22 3.11 7.75
C LYS A 38 14.45 3.87 7.27
N ILE A 39 15.62 3.40 7.66
CA ILE A 39 16.90 3.84 7.13
C ILE A 39 17.41 2.77 6.18
N ASP A 40 17.60 3.14 4.93
CA ASP A 40 18.15 2.30 3.89
C ASP A 40 19.52 2.81 3.44
N PRO A 41 20.58 2.03 3.63
CA PRO A 41 21.93 2.52 3.40
C PRO A 41 22.32 2.64 1.91
N TYR A 42 21.54 2.05 1.00
CA TYR A 42 21.79 2.11 -0.44
C TYR A 42 21.72 3.54 -1.01
N LEU A 43 22.35 3.74 -2.17
CA LEU A 43 22.50 5.05 -2.81
C LEU A 43 21.28 5.50 -3.64
N ASN A 44 20.38 4.59 -4.02
CA ASN A 44 19.15 4.97 -4.72
C ASN A 44 18.31 5.95 -3.88
N LYS A 45 17.78 6.99 -4.53
CA LYS A 45 16.86 7.94 -3.87
C LYS A 45 15.46 7.35 -3.66
N SER A 46 15.02 6.48 -4.58
CA SER A 46 13.68 5.89 -4.62
C SER A 46 13.79 4.40 -4.92
N CYS A 47 13.06 3.58 -4.17
CA CYS A 47 12.94 2.14 -4.41
C CYS A 47 12.30 1.84 -5.76
N GLY A 48 11.47 2.75 -6.27
CA GLY A 48 10.80 2.60 -7.56
C GLY A 48 11.71 2.46 -8.77
N THR A 49 12.99 2.83 -8.62
CA THR A 49 14.01 2.69 -9.66
C THR A 49 14.74 1.34 -9.64
N ILE A 50 14.44 0.50 -8.65
CA ILE A 50 15.09 -0.79 -8.45
C ILE A 50 14.20 -1.89 -9.02
N SER A 51 14.80 -2.92 -9.60
CA SER A 51 14.08 -4.10 -10.08
C SER A 51 13.43 -4.84 -8.91
N PRO A 52 12.16 -5.27 -9.02
CA PRO A 52 11.55 -6.11 -7.99
C PRO A 52 12.25 -7.45 -7.76
N ILE A 53 13.05 -7.92 -8.73
CA ILE A 53 13.86 -9.13 -8.57
C ILE A 53 15.01 -8.90 -7.58
N ASP A 54 15.57 -7.69 -7.52
CA ASP A 54 16.78 -7.42 -6.74
C ASP A 54 16.45 -6.97 -5.31
N HIS A 55 15.32 -6.30 -5.13
CA HIS A 55 14.98 -5.60 -3.88
C HIS A 55 13.58 -5.94 -3.35
N GLY A 56 12.86 -6.83 -4.02
CA GLY A 56 11.47 -7.13 -3.71
C GLY A 56 10.50 -6.08 -4.25
N GLU A 57 9.21 -6.30 -4.04
CA GLU A 57 8.16 -5.38 -4.50
C GLU A 57 8.30 -3.96 -3.90
N VAL A 58 8.00 -2.96 -4.73
CA VAL A 58 7.98 -1.55 -4.35
C VAL A 58 6.66 -1.24 -3.68
N PHE A 59 6.71 -0.73 -2.45
CA PHE A 59 5.52 -0.32 -1.72
C PHE A 59 5.26 1.17 -1.91
N VAL A 60 4.04 1.56 -2.28
CA VAL A 60 3.68 2.98 -2.47
C VAL A 60 2.97 3.50 -1.23
N LEU A 61 3.39 4.66 -0.76
CA LEU A 61 2.80 5.38 0.38
C LEU A 61 1.71 6.36 -0.07
N GLU A 62 0.98 6.92 0.90
CA GLU A 62 -0.13 7.86 0.64
C GLU A 62 0.30 9.04 -0.25
N ASP A 63 1.48 9.61 0.01
CA ASP A 63 2.03 10.76 -0.70
C ASP A 63 2.74 10.43 -2.02
N GLY A 64 2.65 9.18 -2.47
CA GLY A 64 3.27 8.70 -3.70
C GLY A 64 4.76 8.40 -3.58
N CYS A 65 5.34 8.43 -2.37
CA CYS A 65 6.68 7.91 -2.17
C CYS A 65 6.70 6.41 -2.48
N GLU A 66 7.61 6.02 -3.38
CA GLU A 66 7.95 4.63 -3.66
C GLU A 66 9.02 4.18 -2.66
N ALA A 67 8.63 3.28 -1.77
CA ALA A 67 9.41 2.87 -0.61
C ALA A 67 9.69 1.37 -0.59
N ASP A 68 10.53 0.97 0.35
CA ASP A 68 10.81 -0.41 0.69
C ASP A 68 9.57 -1.11 1.26
N MET A 69 9.46 -2.42 1.05
CA MET A 69 8.31 -3.21 1.46
C MET A 69 8.10 -3.25 2.98
N ASP A 70 9.16 -3.10 3.78
CA ASP A 70 9.07 -3.10 5.25
C ASP A 70 8.09 -2.02 5.73
N LEU A 71 8.01 -0.86 5.05
CA LEU A 71 7.05 0.20 5.40
C LEU A 71 5.60 -0.25 5.22
N GLY A 72 5.33 -1.15 4.27
CA GLY A 72 4.00 -1.74 4.13
C GLY A 72 3.64 -2.63 5.31
N PHE A 73 4.61 -3.36 5.86
CA PHE A 73 4.41 -4.13 7.08
C PHE A 73 4.15 -3.22 8.30
N TYR A 74 4.83 -2.07 8.35
CA TYR A 74 4.65 -1.07 9.40
C TYR A 74 3.23 -0.56 9.43
N GLU A 75 2.72 -0.11 8.28
CA GLU A 75 1.37 0.43 8.17
C GLU A 75 0.31 -0.61 8.57
N ARG A 76 0.46 -1.85 8.08
CA ARG A 76 -0.50 -2.94 8.36
C ARG A 76 -0.56 -3.32 9.84
N VAL A 77 0.59 -3.58 10.45
CA VAL A 77 0.65 -4.16 11.82
C VAL A 77 0.48 -3.08 12.89
N MET A 78 1.14 -1.93 12.72
CA MET A 78 1.07 -0.86 13.71
C MET A 78 -0.14 0.03 13.52
N ASP A 79 -0.83 -0.05 12.36
CA ASP A 79 -1.95 0.84 12.01
C ASP A 79 -1.51 2.30 12.12
N VAL A 80 -0.50 2.62 11.31
CA VAL A 80 0.12 3.94 11.16
C VAL A 80 0.18 4.28 9.69
N LEU A 81 0.32 5.57 9.37
CA LEU A 81 0.58 6.01 8.00
C LEU A 81 2.03 6.46 7.89
N CYS A 82 2.71 5.95 6.88
CA CYS A 82 4.06 6.34 6.50
C CYS A 82 3.99 7.32 5.31
N GLY A 83 5.00 8.18 5.20
CA GLY A 83 5.19 9.06 4.04
C GLY A 83 6.64 9.13 3.59
N GLU A 84 6.97 10.04 2.67
CA GLU A 84 8.33 10.19 2.14
C GLU A 84 9.39 10.37 3.24
N MET A 85 9.01 11.02 4.35
CA MET A 85 9.88 11.31 5.50
C MET A 85 10.14 10.08 6.38
N SER A 86 9.28 9.06 6.32
CA SER A 86 9.47 7.79 7.00
C SER A 86 10.53 6.92 6.33
N CYS A 87 10.96 7.27 5.10
CA CYS A 87 11.95 6.54 4.32
C CYS A 87 13.19 7.41 4.10
N ILE A 88 14.28 7.08 4.79
CA ILE A 88 15.58 7.74 4.67
C ILE A 88 16.51 6.82 3.89
N THR A 89 16.93 7.24 2.69
CA THR A 89 17.93 6.49 1.91
C THR A 89 19.25 7.26 1.85
N GLY A 90 20.37 6.56 1.62
CA GLY A 90 21.67 7.21 1.38
C GLY A 90 21.58 8.27 0.27
N GLY A 91 20.87 7.96 -0.82
CA GLY A 91 20.61 8.90 -1.91
C GLY A 91 19.85 10.16 -1.49
N LYS A 92 18.83 10.04 -0.63
CA LYS A 92 18.09 11.20 -0.08
C LYS A 92 18.97 12.07 0.81
N VAL A 93 19.80 11.44 1.64
CA VAL A 93 20.73 12.13 2.56
C VAL A 93 21.75 12.96 1.78
N TYR A 94 22.48 12.35 0.85
CA TYR A 94 23.48 13.09 0.05
C TYR A 94 22.85 14.17 -0.81
N ARG A 95 21.68 13.90 -1.41
CA ARG A 95 20.95 14.92 -2.18
C ARG A 95 20.58 16.13 -1.32
N ARG A 96 20.10 15.91 -0.09
CA ARG A 96 19.74 16.99 0.84
C ARG A 96 20.96 17.79 1.27
N MET A 97 22.09 17.13 1.52
CA MET A 97 23.36 17.77 1.86
C MET A 97 23.87 18.67 0.71
N ILE A 98 23.95 18.13 -0.51
CA ILE A 98 24.44 18.86 -1.70
C ILE A 98 23.53 20.07 -2.01
N ALA A 99 22.21 19.91 -1.85
CA ALA A 99 21.28 21.03 -2.04
C ALA A 99 21.50 22.16 -1.01
N LYS A 100 21.82 21.82 0.24
CA LYS A 100 22.14 22.79 1.29
C LYS A 100 23.47 23.49 1.06
N GLU A 101 24.47 22.74 0.60
CA GLU A 101 25.77 23.28 0.19
C GLU A 101 25.60 24.30 -0.93
N SER A 102 24.89 23.93 -1.99
CA SER A 102 24.62 24.81 -3.14
C SER A 102 23.83 26.07 -2.74
N ALA A 103 23.03 26.00 -1.67
CA ALA A 103 22.29 27.13 -1.12
C ALA A 103 23.10 28.00 -0.14
N GLY A 104 24.38 27.67 0.09
CA GLY A 104 25.25 28.39 1.02
C GLY A 104 24.91 28.17 2.51
N ALA A 105 24.19 27.09 2.85
CA ALA A 105 23.72 26.84 4.21
C ALA A 105 24.85 26.50 5.21
N TYR A 106 26.03 26.15 4.71
CA TYR A 106 27.22 25.82 5.49
C TYR A 106 28.27 26.94 5.48
N PHE A 107 27.90 28.15 5.03
CA PHE A 107 28.76 29.34 5.07
C PHE A 107 30.17 29.19 4.43
N GLY A 108 30.30 28.28 3.45
CA GLY A 108 31.55 28.00 2.76
C GLY A 108 32.51 27.07 3.51
N GLU A 109 32.08 26.43 4.60
CA GLU A 109 32.86 25.40 5.28
C GLU A 109 33.02 24.14 4.43
N THR A 110 34.13 23.43 4.62
CA THR A 110 34.38 22.14 3.97
C THR A 110 33.42 21.09 4.50
N MET A 111 32.70 20.44 3.58
CA MET A 111 31.75 19.37 3.90
C MET A 111 32.46 18.03 4.15
N GLU A 112 32.15 17.41 5.28
CA GLU A 112 32.70 16.11 5.71
C GLU A 112 31.58 15.15 6.10
N VAL A 113 31.85 13.83 6.06
CA VAL A 113 30.88 12.81 6.48
C VAL A 113 30.45 13.04 7.92
N ILE A 114 31.40 13.15 8.84
CA ILE A 114 31.17 13.54 10.22
C ILE A 114 31.67 14.98 10.37
N PRO A 115 30.89 15.93 10.89
CA PRO A 115 29.54 15.77 11.45
C PRO A 115 28.39 16.03 10.46
N HIS A 116 28.67 16.48 9.23
CA HIS A 116 27.64 17.09 8.39
C HIS A 116 26.59 16.10 7.88
N VAL A 117 27.00 14.91 7.45
CA VAL A 117 26.04 13.88 7.02
C VAL A 117 25.22 13.41 8.21
N ASN A 118 25.84 13.24 9.38
CA ASN A 118 25.14 12.90 10.63
C ASN A 118 24.05 13.93 10.97
N ALA A 119 24.37 15.23 10.84
CA ALA A 119 23.42 16.30 11.10
C ALA A 119 22.22 16.26 10.14
N VAL A 120 22.46 15.93 8.86
CA VAL A 120 21.38 15.77 7.86
C VAL A 120 20.48 14.58 8.20
N VAL A 121 21.06 13.44 8.59
CA VAL A 121 20.28 12.25 8.99
C VAL A 121 19.44 12.54 10.24
N GLU A 122 20.04 13.15 11.27
CA GLU A 122 19.33 13.53 12.51
C GLU A 122 18.20 14.53 12.23
N GLU A 123 18.40 15.49 11.33
CA GLU A 123 17.36 16.43 10.89
C GLU A 123 16.21 15.71 10.16
N MET A 124 16.51 14.75 9.28
CA MET A 124 15.49 13.96 8.58
C MET A 124 14.64 13.13 9.55
N ILE A 125 15.26 12.52 10.57
CA ILE A 125 14.54 11.81 11.63
C ILE A 125 13.62 12.79 12.38
N ASN A 126 14.12 13.96 12.76
CA ASN A 126 13.34 14.97 13.45
C ASN A 126 12.17 15.52 12.61
N ASP A 127 12.37 15.69 11.30
CA ASP A 127 11.30 16.09 10.39
C ASP A 127 10.21 15.02 10.30
N CYS A 128 10.59 13.73 10.28
CA CYS A 128 9.63 12.63 10.34
C CYS A 128 8.82 12.65 11.65
N VAL A 129 9.46 12.93 12.79
CA VAL A 129 8.78 13.08 14.08
C VAL A 129 7.77 14.21 14.06
N ARG A 130 8.12 15.36 13.47
CA ARG A 130 7.22 16.51 13.35
C ARG A 130 5.98 16.17 12.54
N VAL A 131 6.16 15.56 11.37
CA VAL A 131 5.04 15.18 10.49
C VAL A 131 4.18 14.07 11.13
N GLY A 132 4.82 13.06 11.73
CA GLY A 132 4.12 11.95 12.38
C GLY A 132 3.36 12.34 13.65
N TYR A 133 3.70 13.47 14.27
CA TYR A 133 3.01 13.96 15.46
C TYR A 133 1.66 14.63 15.16
N ASP A 134 1.56 15.31 14.02
CA ASP A 134 0.41 16.14 13.63
C ASP A 134 -0.81 15.32 13.13
N GLY A 135 -0.72 13.99 13.14
CA GLY A 135 -1.81 13.05 12.86
C GLY A 135 -1.90 12.59 11.39
N GLY A 136 -2.34 11.34 11.21
CA GLY A 136 -2.42 10.68 9.90
C GLY A 136 -3.49 11.23 8.95
N GLU A 137 -4.60 11.79 9.46
CA GLU A 137 -5.67 12.37 8.63
C GLU A 137 -5.18 13.58 7.82
N CYS A 138 -4.36 14.44 8.45
CA CYS A 138 -3.71 15.55 7.76
C CYS A 138 -2.80 15.07 6.62
N MET A 139 -2.17 13.89 6.77
CA MET A 139 -1.27 13.32 5.78
C MET A 139 -2.02 12.84 4.53
N VAL A 140 -3.12 12.09 4.68
CA VAL A 140 -3.90 11.61 3.51
C VAL A 140 -4.54 12.78 2.78
N ARG A 141 -5.15 13.72 3.51
CA ARG A 141 -5.73 14.92 2.90
C ARG A 141 -4.69 15.76 2.18
N SER A 142 -3.55 16.03 2.83
CA SER A 142 -2.46 16.76 2.20
C SER A 142 -1.84 15.99 1.03
N ALA A 143 -1.81 14.66 1.07
CA ALA A 143 -1.36 13.83 -0.03
C ALA A 143 -2.32 13.92 -1.21
N LEU A 144 -3.62 13.72 -0.98
CA LEU A 144 -4.66 13.85 -2.00
C LEU A 144 -4.68 15.24 -2.63
N GLU A 145 -4.68 16.30 -1.83
CA GLU A 145 -4.64 17.67 -2.34
C GLU A 145 -3.36 17.95 -3.13
N ARG A 146 -2.19 17.47 -2.68
CA ARG A 146 -0.93 17.61 -3.43
C ARG A 146 -0.97 16.81 -4.74
N ASN A 147 -1.46 15.58 -4.69
CA ASN A 147 -1.54 14.68 -5.83
C ASN A 147 -2.51 15.25 -6.87
N GLU A 148 -3.69 15.73 -6.46
CA GLU A 148 -4.66 16.41 -7.33
C GLU A 148 -4.07 17.70 -7.91
N ARG A 149 -3.41 18.53 -7.10
CA ARG A 149 -2.71 19.74 -7.59
C ARG A 149 -1.60 19.40 -8.58
N MET A 150 -0.88 18.29 -8.41
CA MET A 150 0.16 17.88 -9.36
C MET A 150 -0.43 17.51 -10.72
N ASP A 151 -1.63 16.92 -10.74
CA ASP A 151 -2.37 16.66 -11.97
C ASP A 151 -2.85 18.00 -12.59
N ASP A 152 -3.46 18.88 -11.79
CA ASP A 152 -3.97 20.18 -12.22
C ASP A 152 -2.86 21.16 -12.67
N GLU A 153 -1.69 21.16 -12.01
CA GLU A 153 -0.53 21.98 -12.41
C GLU A 153 0.11 21.44 -13.70
N GLY A 154 0.10 20.11 -13.88
CA GLY A 154 0.44 19.48 -15.15
C GLY A 154 -0.43 20.03 -16.28
N ARG A 155 -1.73 20.15 -16.01
CA ARG A 155 -2.73 20.73 -16.92
C ARG A 155 -2.50 22.24 -17.17
N ALA A 156 -2.25 23.03 -16.12
CA ALA A 156 -2.10 24.49 -16.22
C ALA A 156 -0.79 24.96 -16.89
N LYS A 157 0.35 24.29 -16.61
CA LYS A 157 1.64 24.62 -17.27
C LYS A 157 1.59 24.36 -18.77
N LYS A 158 0.85 23.34 -19.23
CA LYS A 158 0.68 23.04 -20.67
C LYS A 158 -0.26 24.01 -21.40
N MET A 159 -1.32 24.49 -20.75
CA MET A 159 -2.19 25.53 -21.35
C MET A 159 -1.43 26.84 -21.62
N ARG A 160 -0.49 27.24 -20.75
CA ARG A 160 0.33 28.45 -20.95
C ARG A 160 1.30 28.33 -22.12
N VAL A 161 1.95 27.18 -22.29
CA VAL A 161 2.84 26.90 -23.44
C VAL A 161 2.06 26.97 -24.75
N ASN A 162 0.83 26.42 -24.80
CA ASN A 162 -0.02 26.49 -25.99
C ASN A 162 -0.50 27.91 -26.31
N SER A 163 -0.72 28.78 -25.31
CA SER A 163 -1.06 30.18 -25.58
C SER A 163 0.11 31.00 -26.14
N ALA A 164 1.35 30.62 -25.81
CA ALA A 164 2.56 31.25 -26.35
C ALA A 164 2.87 30.80 -27.79
N VAL A 165 2.56 29.54 -28.13
CA VAL A 165 2.68 29.02 -29.50
C VAL A 165 1.57 29.56 -30.43
N MET A 166 0.38 29.85 -29.89
CA MET A 166 -0.73 30.47 -30.64
C MET A 166 -0.61 31.99 -30.79
N LYS A 167 0.23 32.66 -30.00
CA LYS A 167 0.57 34.08 -30.16
C LYS A 167 1.92 34.21 -30.84
N GLY A 168 1.94 33.99 -32.15
CA GLY A 168 3.09 34.33 -32.98
C GLY A 168 3.37 35.84 -32.91
N THR A 169 4.33 36.24 -32.08
CA THR A 169 5.09 37.46 -32.30
C THR A 169 6.29 37.10 -33.15
N VAL A 170 6.13 37.25 -34.46
CA VAL A 170 7.24 37.34 -35.41
C VAL A 170 8.02 38.62 -35.03
N PRO A 171 9.33 38.58 -34.79
CA PRO A 171 10.12 39.80 -34.75
C PRO A 171 10.18 40.34 -36.19
N GLU A 172 9.66 41.54 -36.41
CA GLU A 172 9.90 42.30 -37.64
C GLU A 172 11.41 42.43 -37.84
N CYS A 173 11.91 41.88 -38.95
CA CYS A 173 13.27 42.12 -39.38
C CYS A 173 13.31 43.45 -40.14
N ASP A 174 14.06 44.40 -39.58
CA ASP A 174 14.44 45.63 -40.25
C ASP A 174 15.13 45.31 -41.58
N THR A 175 14.60 45.87 -42.65
CA THR A 175 15.23 45.94 -43.96
C THR A 175 16.42 46.87 -43.89
N ASP A 176 17.64 46.35 -44.05
CA ASP A 176 18.71 47.13 -44.66
C ASP A 176 19.82 46.27 -45.28
N ASN A 177 19.85 46.34 -46.62
CA ASN A 177 21.01 46.47 -47.50
C ASN A 177 22.16 45.43 -47.53
N ASN A 178 22.27 44.85 -48.74
CA ASN A 178 23.45 44.77 -49.61
C ASN A 178 24.27 43.46 -49.75
N ALA A 179 24.50 43.17 -51.04
CA ALA A 179 25.55 42.37 -51.70
C ALA A 179 25.43 40.84 -51.59
N ARG A 180 24.93 40.16 -52.65
CA ARG A 180 25.72 39.60 -53.80
C ARG A 180 26.74 38.54 -53.37
N ALA A 181 26.48 37.27 -53.69
CA ALA A 181 27.08 36.59 -54.86
C ALA A 181 26.94 35.05 -54.74
N ASP A 182 26.36 34.48 -55.79
CA ASP A 182 26.70 33.25 -56.50
C ASP A 182 26.84 31.90 -55.75
N CYS A 183 25.93 31.02 -56.16
CA CYS A 183 25.99 29.56 -56.13
C CYS A 183 26.95 29.00 -57.21
N ASP A 184 27.30 27.72 -57.04
CA ASP A 184 27.89 26.74 -57.99
C ASP A 184 29.17 26.12 -57.38
N THR A 185 29.48 24.82 -57.41
CA THR A 185 28.98 23.60 -58.09
C THR A 185 29.74 22.38 -57.53
N ASP A 186 29.11 21.20 -57.59
CA ASP A 186 29.65 19.87 -57.93
C ASP A 186 30.81 19.14 -57.18
N SER A 187 30.42 17.94 -56.72
CA SER A 187 30.97 16.60 -57.10
C SER A 187 32.20 15.94 -56.43
N SER A 188 31.96 14.67 -56.05
CA SER A 188 32.80 13.46 -56.18
C SER A 188 34.06 13.21 -55.32
N LEU A 189 33.97 12.09 -54.59
CA LEU A 189 34.87 10.92 -54.46
C LEU A 189 36.36 11.08 -54.05
N ASP A 190 36.70 10.31 -53.01
CA ASP A 190 37.77 9.29 -52.91
C ASP A 190 38.82 9.42 -51.79
N ASN A 191 39.26 8.24 -51.33
CA ASN A 191 40.00 7.89 -50.13
C ASN A 191 41.46 8.41 -50.05
N ASP A 192 41.93 8.82 -48.86
CA ASP A 192 42.92 8.08 -48.03
C ASP A 192 43.59 8.95 -46.92
N ARG A 193 43.59 8.41 -45.69
CA ARG A 193 44.53 8.59 -44.55
C ARG A 193 45.13 9.97 -44.21
N LYS A 194 44.80 10.46 -43.00
CA LYS A 194 45.76 10.77 -41.92
C LYS A 194 45.05 11.19 -40.63
N VAL A 195 45.28 10.43 -39.56
CA VAL A 195 44.83 10.72 -38.19
C VAL A 195 45.99 11.40 -37.48
N ASN A 196 45.88 12.70 -37.15
CA ASN A 196 45.92 13.23 -35.77
C ASN A 196 46.05 14.77 -35.69
N VAL A 197 45.24 15.32 -34.78
CA VAL A 197 45.47 16.48 -33.87
C VAL A 197 45.02 17.90 -34.33
N ASP A 198 43.95 18.32 -33.65
CA ASP A 198 43.49 19.64 -33.17
C ASP A 198 42.97 20.75 -34.10
N GLY A 199 41.70 21.14 -33.86
CA GLY A 199 41.19 22.48 -34.15
C GLY A 199 39.67 22.62 -34.37
N SER A 200 38.90 22.79 -33.29
CA SER A 200 37.64 23.56 -33.18
C SER A 200 36.34 23.15 -33.94
N ILE A 201 35.29 22.77 -33.18
CA ILE A 201 34.04 23.53 -32.88
C ILE A 201 32.86 23.25 -33.85
N PHE A 202 31.87 22.48 -33.37
CA PHE A 202 30.44 22.74 -33.57
C PHE A 202 29.69 22.29 -32.30
N THR A 203 29.04 23.25 -31.64
CA THR A 203 28.40 23.11 -30.32
C THR A 203 26.93 22.67 -30.44
N THR A 204 26.61 21.50 -29.91
CA THR A 204 25.25 21.03 -29.58
C THR A 204 24.98 21.10 -28.07
N ASP A 205 25.39 22.19 -27.41
CA ASP A 205 25.29 22.32 -25.94
C ASP A 205 24.32 23.40 -25.43
N GLN A 206 23.64 24.17 -26.29
CA GLN A 206 22.80 25.26 -25.77
C GLN A 206 21.34 24.88 -25.42
N GLN A 207 20.83 23.73 -25.88
CA GLN A 207 19.45 23.31 -25.54
C GLN A 207 19.36 22.40 -24.29
N CYS A 208 20.42 21.69 -23.91
CA CYS A 208 20.46 20.89 -22.68
C CYS A 208 20.72 21.73 -21.42
N VAL A 209 21.34 22.90 -21.54
CA VAL A 209 21.69 23.76 -20.39
C VAL A 209 20.47 24.55 -19.88
N LEU A 210 19.58 25.02 -20.77
CA LEU A 210 18.39 25.77 -20.35
C LEU A 210 17.37 24.93 -19.56
N HIS A 211 17.14 23.67 -19.94
CA HIS A 211 16.18 22.81 -19.23
C HIS A 211 16.67 22.38 -17.85
N LYS A 212 17.99 22.19 -17.69
CA LYS A 212 18.62 21.86 -16.40
C LYS A 212 18.57 23.07 -15.46
N GLU A 213 18.91 24.25 -15.96
CA GLU A 213 18.85 25.49 -15.18
C GLU A 213 17.42 25.87 -14.75
N ILE A 214 16.40 25.65 -15.58
CA ILE A 214 15.01 25.98 -15.23
C ILE A 214 14.42 24.97 -14.24
N SER A 215 14.83 23.70 -14.32
CA SER A 215 14.48 22.67 -13.33
C SER A 215 15.13 22.95 -11.97
N ASP A 216 16.42 23.29 -11.98
CA ASP A 216 17.19 23.59 -10.77
C ASP A 216 16.76 24.92 -10.14
N LYS A 217 16.45 25.96 -10.94
CA LYS A 217 15.92 27.24 -10.44
C LYS A 217 14.53 27.09 -9.83
N ASN A 218 13.63 26.29 -10.41
CA ASN A 218 12.29 26.06 -9.84
C ASN A 218 12.34 25.19 -8.58
N PHE A 219 13.24 24.20 -8.52
CA PHE A 219 13.42 23.34 -7.35
C PHE A 219 14.16 24.05 -6.21
N ASN A 220 15.19 24.85 -6.52
CA ASN A 220 15.85 25.73 -5.54
C ASN A 220 14.88 26.81 -5.02
N LYS A 221 13.90 27.24 -5.82
CA LYS A 221 12.81 28.12 -5.37
C LYS A 221 11.81 27.38 -4.45
N GLN A 222 11.52 26.11 -4.71
CA GLN A 222 10.73 25.25 -3.81
C GLN A 222 11.45 24.90 -2.50
N ILE A 223 12.77 24.67 -2.55
CA ILE A 223 13.60 24.42 -1.37
C ILE A 223 13.81 25.70 -0.57
N SER A 224 14.12 26.83 -1.21
CA SER A 224 14.24 28.12 -0.51
C SER A 224 12.90 28.59 0.06
N GLY A 225 11.79 28.32 -0.64
CA GLY A 225 10.43 28.45 -0.12
C GLY A 225 10.18 27.54 1.09
N SER A 226 10.55 26.26 1.01
CA SER A 226 10.44 25.30 2.13
C SER A 226 11.37 25.63 3.31
N ILE A 227 12.53 26.23 3.06
CA ILE A 227 13.48 26.69 4.09
C ILE A 227 12.97 27.97 4.75
N ASN A 228 12.38 28.90 4.00
CA ASN A 228 11.77 30.12 4.54
C ASN A 228 10.46 29.81 5.28
N ASP A 229 9.66 28.87 4.77
CA ASP A 229 8.52 28.30 5.49
C ASP A 229 8.98 27.53 6.72
N ALA A 230 10.08 26.78 6.68
CA ALA A 230 10.65 26.12 7.86
C ALA A 230 11.20 27.14 8.89
N LYS A 231 11.71 28.31 8.45
CA LYS A 231 12.13 29.41 9.32
C LYS A 231 10.95 30.17 9.92
N HIS A 232 9.87 30.39 9.16
CA HIS A 232 8.63 30.99 9.65
C HIS A 232 7.81 30.02 10.53
N LYS A 233 7.78 28.73 10.20
CA LYS A 233 7.18 27.65 11.02
C LYS A 233 8.00 27.34 12.28
N LYS A 234 9.34 27.50 12.25
CA LYS A 234 10.17 27.51 13.48
C LYS A 234 9.70 28.53 14.52
N LYS A 235 9.00 29.58 14.08
CA LYS A 235 8.46 30.66 14.93
C LYS A 235 6.98 30.45 15.32
N ALA A 236 6.27 29.51 14.68
CA ALA A 236 4.82 29.32 14.84
C ALA A 236 4.39 28.03 15.55
N TYR A 237 5.26 27.03 15.71
CA TYR A 237 4.90 25.77 16.38
C TYR A 237 5.57 25.67 17.76
N LYS A 238 4.80 26.06 18.78
CA LYS A 238 5.08 25.79 20.21
C LYS A 238 5.29 24.28 20.44
N SER A 239 6.23 23.98 21.35
CA SER A 239 6.58 22.68 21.95
C SER A 239 5.61 21.52 21.71
N ILE A 240 5.94 20.63 20.78
CA ILE A 240 5.34 19.30 20.66
C ILE A 240 5.59 18.53 21.97
N ASN A 241 4.54 18.06 22.65
CA ASN A 241 4.72 17.18 23.81
C ASN A 241 5.12 15.78 23.32
N THR A 242 6.40 15.46 23.44
CA THR A 242 6.98 14.19 22.97
C THR A 242 7.12 13.13 24.07
N ASP A 243 6.50 13.32 25.25
CA ASP A 243 6.69 12.44 26.40
C ASP A 243 6.21 11.01 26.12
N ASN A 244 5.12 10.87 25.35
CA ASN A 244 4.54 9.57 24.98
C ASN A 244 4.92 9.12 23.56
N VAL A 245 5.98 9.69 22.96
CA VAL A 245 6.41 9.37 21.58
C VAL A 245 7.61 8.42 21.63
N VAL A 246 7.50 7.32 20.87
CA VAL A 246 8.61 6.41 20.56
C VAL A 246 8.89 6.45 19.06
N VAL A 247 10.11 6.83 18.70
CA VAL A 247 10.60 6.74 17.32
C VAL A 247 11.18 5.34 17.13
N LEU A 248 10.61 4.58 16.21
CA LEU A 248 11.05 3.24 15.87
C LEU A 248 11.93 3.33 14.62
N ILE A 249 13.22 3.08 14.75
CA ILE A 249 14.18 3.21 13.67
C ILE A 249 14.62 1.81 13.24
N GLU A 250 14.31 1.41 12.01
CA GLU A 250 14.97 0.26 11.40
C GLU A 250 16.20 0.73 10.62
N VAL A 251 17.32 0.04 10.82
CA VAL A 251 18.50 0.17 9.96
C VAL A 251 18.55 -1.03 9.01
N GLY A 252 18.33 -0.77 7.72
CA GLY A 252 18.53 -1.70 6.61
C GLY A 252 19.96 -2.22 6.54
N GLY A 253 20.19 -3.28 5.77
CA GLY A 253 21.51 -3.92 5.72
C GLY A 253 21.93 -4.54 7.05
N VAL A 254 23.23 -4.48 7.35
CA VAL A 254 23.87 -5.02 8.55
C VAL A 254 24.71 -3.92 9.22
N ILE A 255 24.66 -3.82 10.55
CA ILE A 255 25.23 -2.68 11.30
C ILE A 255 26.73 -2.39 11.04
N ASP A 256 27.49 -3.39 10.62
CA ASP A 256 28.94 -3.32 10.44
C ASP A 256 29.38 -3.20 8.97
N ASP A 257 28.45 -3.05 8.02
CA ASP A 257 28.81 -2.77 6.64
C ASP A 257 29.26 -1.30 6.46
N THR A 258 29.92 -1.04 5.33
CA THR A 258 30.46 0.29 5.00
C THR A 258 29.37 1.31 4.78
N GLU A 259 28.25 0.89 4.19
CA GLU A 259 27.13 1.76 3.83
C GLU A 259 26.35 2.23 5.07
N SER A 260 26.20 1.35 6.06
CA SER A 260 25.53 1.60 7.35
C SER A 260 26.41 2.34 8.34
N SER A 261 27.71 2.50 8.07
CA SER A 261 28.66 3.13 9.01
C SER A 261 28.23 4.53 9.42
N ILE A 262 27.80 5.34 8.45
CA ILE A 262 27.32 6.72 8.66
C ILE A 262 26.08 6.73 9.56
N PHE A 263 25.13 5.84 9.31
CA PHE A 263 23.90 5.73 10.08
C PHE A 263 24.18 5.23 11.50
N SER A 264 25.02 4.22 11.67
CA SER A 264 25.43 3.75 13.01
C SER A 264 26.13 4.84 13.83
N SER A 265 26.99 5.65 13.19
CA SER A 265 27.65 6.78 13.85
C SER A 265 26.66 7.88 14.24
N THR A 266 25.63 8.13 13.42
CA THR A 266 24.56 9.07 13.72
C THR A 266 23.72 8.59 14.91
N LEU A 267 23.38 7.30 14.94
CA LEU A 267 22.61 6.72 16.04
C LEU A 267 23.40 6.73 17.37
N SER A 268 24.70 6.46 17.35
CA SER A 268 25.56 6.66 18.54
C SER A 268 25.61 8.13 18.97
N HIS A 269 25.61 9.08 18.02
CA HIS A 269 25.53 10.50 18.33
C HIS A 269 24.19 10.88 19.01
N ILE A 270 23.06 10.36 18.50
CA ILE A 270 21.74 10.54 19.12
C ILE A 270 21.71 9.92 20.51
N LYS A 271 22.18 8.68 20.67
CA LYS A 271 22.27 7.98 21.96
C LYS A 271 22.98 8.83 23.02
N ARG A 272 24.10 9.47 22.68
CA ARG A 272 24.86 10.32 23.61
C ARG A 272 24.13 11.59 24.06
N LYS A 273 23.08 12.00 23.34
CA LYS A 273 22.22 13.14 23.71
C LYS A 273 21.00 12.73 24.54
N CYS A 274 20.71 11.44 24.63
CA CYS A 274 19.53 10.89 25.32
C CYS A 274 19.89 10.40 26.72
N ALA A 275 18.88 10.36 27.61
CA ALA A 275 18.98 9.57 28.83
C ALA A 275 19.06 8.06 28.48
N GLU A 276 19.60 7.25 29.38
CA GLU A 276 19.79 5.81 29.15
C GLU A 276 18.46 5.10 28.85
N GLU A 277 17.39 5.45 29.57
CA GLU A 277 16.02 4.94 29.38
C GLU A 277 15.27 5.47 28.14
N ASP A 278 15.88 6.40 27.40
CA ASP A 278 15.28 7.01 26.21
C ASP A 278 15.85 6.43 24.90
N PHE A 279 16.82 5.52 24.97
CA PHE A 279 17.44 4.92 23.78
C PHE A 279 17.68 3.42 23.96
N LEU A 280 16.96 2.61 23.19
CA LEU A 280 17.07 1.15 23.20
C LEU A 280 17.53 0.63 21.85
N VAL A 281 18.50 -0.30 21.86
CA VAL A 281 18.90 -1.06 20.67
C VAL A 281 18.38 -2.49 20.77
N VAL A 282 17.77 -2.96 19.70
CA VAL A 282 17.30 -4.34 19.50
C VAL A 282 18.09 -4.93 18.33
N SER A 283 18.87 -5.99 18.60
CA SER A 283 19.54 -6.72 17.53
C SER A 283 18.65 -7.84 17.01
N VAL A 284 18.58 -8.01 15.69
CA VAL A 284 17.91 -9.14 15.03
C VAL A 284 18.95 -9.99 14.35
N ASP A 285 19.12 -11.22 14.80
CA ASP A 285 20.24 -12.07 14.43
C ASP A 285 19.82 -13.49 14.03
N TYR A 286 20.56 -14.09 13.10
CA TYR A 286 20.27 -15.43 12.59
C TYR A 286 20.79 -16.50 13.52
N MET A 287 19.91 -17.44 13.85
CA MET A 287 20.20 -18.62 14.67
C MET A 287 20.08 -19.88 13.80
N PRO A 288 21.19 -20.33 13.19
CA PRO A 288 21.18 -21.57 12.44
C PRO A 288 20.97 -22.76 13.38
N SER A 289 20.12 -23.68 12.94
CA SER A 289 19.90 -24.97 13.56
C SER A 289 20.41 -26.07 12.64
N PHE A 290 21.14 -27.04 13.18
CA PHE A 290 21.68 -28.18 12.44
C PHE A 290 20.93 -29.47 12.80
N SER A 291 21.04 -30.48 11.94
CA SER A 291 20.34 -31.78 12.04
C SER A 291 20.46 -32.48 13.40
N ASN A 292 21.51 -32.17 14.17
CA ASN A 292 21.76 -32.77 15.48
C ASN A 292 21.03 -32.05 16.65
N ASN A 293 19.96 -31.29 16.37
CA ASN A 293 19.28 -30.44 17.36
C ASN A 293 20.26 -29.50 18.10
N GLU A 294 21.26 -28.97 17.39
CA GLU A 294 22.19 -28.00 17.93
C GLU A 294 21.97 -26.62 17.29
N GLN A 295 21.80 -25.60 18.14
CA GLN A 295 21.75 -24.19 17.75
C GLN A 295 23.10 -23.51 17.98
N LYS A 296 23.69 -22.94 16.92
CA LYS A 296 25.00 -22.30 16.99
C LYS A 296 24.89 -20.82 17.33
N THR A 297 25.11 -20.50 18.61
CA THR A 297 25.00 -19.13 19.14
C THR A 297 26.21 -18.22 18.83
N LYS A 298 27.25 -18.71 18.14
CA LYS A 298 28.49 -17.95 17.92
C LYS A 298 28.30 -16.74 17.00
N LEU A 299 27.36 -16.83 16.05
CA LEU A 299 27.02 -15.72 15.15
C LEU A 299 26.42 -14.55 15.94
N VAL A 300 25.44 -14.82 16.80
CA VAL A 300 24.85 -13.82 17.71
C VAL A 300 25.90 -13.19 18.62
N GLN A 301 26.82 -13.99 19.18
CA GLN A 301 27.91 -13.46 20.02
C GLN A 301 28.79 -12.46 19.26
N ARG A 302 29.15 -12.77 18.02
CA ARG A 302 29.96 -11.87 17.16
C ARG A 302 29.18 -10.63 16.75
N SER A 303 27.89 -10.78 16.44
CA SER A 303 26.99 -9.67 16.16
C SER A 303 26.99 -8.66 17.31
N VAL A 304 26.78 -9.12 18.56
CA VAL A 304 26.79 -8.22 19.73
C VAL A 304 28.11 -7.47 19.87
N GLN A 305 29.26 -8.10 19.57
CA GLN A 305 30.56 -7.41 19.59
C GLN A 305 30.65 -6.29 18.54
N LYS A 306 30.05 -6.48 17.36
CA LYS A 306 29.97 -5.44 16.32
C LYS A 306 29.08 -4.27 16.75
N PHE A 307 27.97 -4.55 17.41
CA PHE A 307 27.13 -3.50 17.98
C PHE A 307 27.88 -2.71 19.05
N ILE A 308 28.63 -3.38 19.93
CA ILE A 308 29.44 -2.74 20.97
C ILE A 308 30.53 -1.85 20.35
N SER A 309 31.21 -2.29 19.29
CA SER A 309 32.26 -1.48 18.64
C SER A 309 31.72 -0.20 17.99
N ARG A 310 30.41 -0.12 17.74
CA ARG A 310 29.70 1.07 17.22
C ARG A 310 29.01 1.88 18.32
N ASP A 311 29.27 1.59 19.60
CA ASP A 311 28.58 2.21 20.75
C ASP A 311 27.05 2.01 20.74
N LEU A 312 26.60 0.89 20.18
CA LEU A 312 25.18 0.54 20.05
C LEU A 312 24.87 -0.82 20.70
N LYS A 313 25.44 -1.07 21.90
CA LYS A 313 25.21 -2.32 22.65
C LYS A 313 23.70 -2.64 22.73
N PRO A 314 23.25 -3.85 22.32
CA PRO A 314 21.84 -4.20 22.37
C PRO A 314 21.34 -4.35 23.80
N GLY A 315 20.13 -3.85 24.07
CA GLY A 315 19.37 -4.15 25.28
C GLY A 315 18.47 -5.38 25.10
N ILE A 316 18.06 -5.66 23.86
CA ILE A 316 17.28 -6.84 23.48
C ILE A 316 17.94 -7.55 22.30
N ILE A 317 17.89 -8.88 22.28
CA ILE A 317 18.31 -9.72 21.16
C ILE A 317 17.12 -10.56 20.69
N VAL A 318 16.78 -10.48 19.40
CA VAL A 318 15.80 -11.35 18.74
C VAL A 318 16.55 -12.29 17.80
N CYS A 319 16.47 -13.59 18.08
CA CYS A 319 17.12 -14.62 17.29
C CYS A 319 16.11 -15.26 16.33
N ARG A 320 16.30 -15.08 15.02
CA ARG A 320 15.46 -15.70 14.00
C ARG A 320 16.04 -17.00 13.46
N GLY A 321 15.21 -18.02 13.27
CA GLY A 321 15.63 -19.26 12.64
C GLY A 321 14.49 -20.28 12.47
N PRO A 322 14.77 -21.47 11.93
CA PRO A 322 13.74 -22.46 11.58
C PRO A 322 13.04 -23.07 12.80
N HIS A 323 13.65 -22.99 13.99
CA HIS A 323 13.15 -23.62 15.20
C HIS A 323 13.19 -22.67 16.38
N ALA A 324 12.27 -22.86 17.32
CA ALA A 324 12.34 -22.24 18.63
C ALA A 324 13.62 -22.64 19.37
N PHE A 325 13.99 -21.89 20.41
CA PHE A 325 15.19 -22.20 21.20
C PHE A 325 15.16 -23.62 21.80
N PHE A 326 16.25 -24.34 21.59
CA PHE A 326 16.54 -25.57 22.31
C PHE A 326 16.92 -25.28 23.77
N LYS A 327 16.82 -26.32 24.61
CA LYS A 327 17.13 -26.23 26.04
C LYS A 327 18.54 -25.68 26.25
N GLY A 328 18.65 -24.60 27.02
CA GLY A 328 19.92 -23.96 27.36
C GLY A 328 20.46 -22.97 26.32
N THR A 329 19.89 -22.88 25.11
CA THR A 329 20.32 -21.91 24.07
C THR A 329 20.25 -20.48 24.61
N ARG A 330 19.10 -20.08 25.18
CA ARG A 330 18.90 -18.76 25.78
C ARG A 330 19.98 -18.44 26.83
N SER A 331 20.16 -19.33 27.81
CA SER A 331 21.15 -19.15 28.88
C SER A 331 22.59 -19.02 28.36
N LYS A 332 22.93 -19.74 27.28
CA LYS A 332 24.24 -19.65 26.64
C LYS A 332 24.47 -18.29 25.98
N ILE A 333 23.45 -17.71 25.34
CA ILE A 333 23.51 -16.38 24.74
C ILE A 333 23.66 -15.33 25.85
N VAL A 334 22.81 -15.37 26.87
CA VAL A 334 22.84 -14.44 28.01
C VAL A 334 24.23 -14.41 28.66
N ARG A 335 24.79 -15.57 29.02
CA ARG A 335 26.11 -15.67 29.66
C ARG A 335 27.27 -15.16 28.79
N LYS A 336 27.14 -15.21 27.46
CA LYS A 336 28.22 -14.84 26.52
C LYS A 336 28.13 -13.40 26.02
N THR A 337 26.93 -12.84 26.01
CA THR A 337 26.67 -11.48 25.49
C THR A 337 26.46 -10.46 26.62
N GLY A 338 26.04 -10.92 27.80
CA GLY A 338 25.65 -10.06 28.92
C GLY A 338 24.30 -9.36 28.70
N VAL A 339 23.51 -9.77 27.71
CA VAL A 339 22.15 -9.27 27.45
C VAL A 339 21.14 -10.27 28.00
N ASN A 340 20.24 -9.82 28.88
CA ASN A 340 19.29 -10.69 29.58
C ASN A 340 18.03 -10.98 28.73
N ASP A 341 17.57 -9.99 27.98
CA ASP A 341 16.35 -10.03 27.20
C ASP A 341 16.62 -10.62 25.80
N VAL A 342 16.52 -11.95 25.72
CA VAL A 342 16.81 -12.73 24.50
C VAL A 342 15.57 -13.53 24.10
N PHE A 343 15.08 -13.29 22.89
CA PHE A 343 13.84 -13.84 22.34
C PHE A 343 14.09 -14.73 21.12
N SER A 344 13.27 -15.76 20.96
CA SER A 344 13.27 -16.65 19.81
C SER A 344 12.17 -16.24 18.83
N SER A 345 12.50 -16.07 17.56
CA SER A 345 11.53 -15.88 16.47
C SER A 345 11.67 -17.05 15.51
N LYS A 346 10.80 -18.05 15.60
CA LYS A 346 10.83 -19.18 14.67
C LYS A 346 10.24 -18.79 13.32
N ASP A 347 10.57 -19.53 12.27
CA ASP A 347 9.87 -19.42 11.00
C ASP A 347 8.39 -19.83 11.18
N THR A 348 7.51 -19.07 10.56
CA THR A 348 6.06 -19.27 10.60
C THR A 348 5.48 -19.13 9.19
N SER A 349 4.34 -19.79 8.96
CA SER A 349 3.57 -19.67 7.71
C SER A 349 2.89 -18.31 7.55
N LEU A 350 2.65 -17.60 8.67
CA LEU A 350 1.97 -16.32 8.70
C LEU A 350 2.70 -15.37 9.65
N VAL A 351 3.27 -14.30 9.10
CA VAL A 351 4.11 -13.35 9.84
C VAL A 351 3.38 -12.61 10.97
N TYR A 352 2.04 -12.56 10.93
CA TYR A 352 1.19 -11.94 11.95
C TYR A 352 1.09 -12.76 13.25
N GLU A 353 1.64 -13.98 13.30
CA GLU A 353 1.81 -14.76 14.53
C GLU A 353 2.95 -14.20 15.42
N ILE A 354 3.96 -13.58 14.80
CA ILE A 354 5.21 -13.19 15.47
C ILE A 354 5.00 -12.20 16.63
N PRO A 355 4.15 -11.16 16.53
CA PRO A 355 3.89 -10.28 17.66
C PRO A 355 3.41 -11.03 18.91
N PHE A 356 2.55 -12.03 18.75
CA PHE A 356 2.03 -12.85 19.84
C PHE A 356 3.10 -13.77 20.43
N ASP A 357 3.86 -14.44 19.56
CA ASP A 357 4.94 -15.33 19.98
C ASP A 357 6.00 -14.58 20.79
N LEU A 358 6.34 -13.34 20.39
CA LEU A 358 7.29 -12.50 21.12
C LEU A 358 6.71 -11.99 22.44
N GLN A 359 5.44 -11.59 22.45
CA GLN A 359 4.75 -11.15 23.66
C GLN A 359 4.65 -12.29 24.69
N ALA A 360 4.29 -13.51 24.26
CA ALA A 360 4.22 -14.70 25.12
C ALA A 360 5.57 -15.06 25.76
N GLN A 361 6.69 -14.65 25.16
CA GLN A 361 8.04 -14.83 25.71
C GLN A 361 8.47 -13.73 26.70
N GLY A 362 7.64 -12.71 26.91
CA GLY A 362 7.89 -11.60 27.84
C GLY A 362 8.45 -10.33 27.20
N MET A 363 8.27 -10.13 25.89
CA MET A 363 8.83 -8.96 25.19
C MET A 363 8.21 -7.64 25.67
N ARG A 364 6.93 -7.65 26.03
CA ARG A 364 6.24 -6.47 26.55
C ARG A 364 6.89 -5.98 27.83
N GLU A 365 7.10 -6.87 28.79
CA GLU A 365 7.69 -6.58 30.09
C GLU A 365 9.13 -6.06 29.93
N ALA A 366 9.92 -6.66 29.05
CA ALA A 366 11.26 -6.20 28.74
C ALA A 366 11.27 -4.77 28.18
N LEU A 367 10.42 -4.48 27.19
CA LEU A 367 10.33 -3.15 26.58
C LEU A 367 9.92 -2.09 27.59
N LEU A 368 8.86 -2.34 28.37
CA LEU A 368 8.35 -1.38 29.36
C LEU A 368 9.35 -1.11 30.47
N SER A 369 10.05 -2.16 30.92
CA SER A 369 11.11 -2.05 31.94
C SER A 369 12.31 -1.25 31.45
N LEU A 370 12.89 -1.63 30.31
CA LEU A 370 14.08 -0.98 29.74
C LEU A 370 13.84 0.48 29.37
N LEU A 371 12.64 0.80 28.86
CA LEU A 371 12.27 2.15 28.48
C LEU A 371 11.62 2.95 29.62
N LYS A 372 11.44 2.36 30.82
CA LYS A 372 10.72 2.96 31.96
C LYS A 372 9.35 3.53 31.57
N ILE A 373 8.61 2.83 30.72
CA ILE A 373 7.28 3.24 30.28
C ILE A 373 6.25 2.73 31.29
N ARG A 374 5.42 3.64 31.81
CA ARG A 374 4.26 3.25 32.62
C ARG A 374 3.19 2.67 31.72
N ASP A 375 2.78 1.45 32.02
CA ASP A 375 1.69 0.81 31.29
C ASP A 375 0.38 1.54 31.58
N LYS A 376 -0.16 2.22 30.58
CA LYS A 376 -1.43 2.96 30.72
C LYS A 376 -2.64 2.10 30.43
N ASN A 377 -2.47 1.05 29.63
CA ASN A 377 -3.55 0.26 29.06
C ASN A 377 -3.18 -1.21 29.06
N VAL A 378 -4.01 -2.04 29.69
CA VAL A 378 -4.01 -3.48 29.41
C VAL A 378 -4.72 -3.69 28.07
N PHE A 379 -4.06 -3.32 26.97
CA PHE A 379 -4.55 -3.67 25.66
C PHE A 379 -4.40 -5.18 25.47
N LYS A 380 -5.52 -5.86 25.22
CA LYS A 380 -5.53 -7.27 24.82
C LYS A 380 -5.15 -7.35 23.36
N THR A 381 -3.85 -7.46 23.07
CA THR A 381 -3.35 -7.75 21.71
C THR A 381 -4.11 -8.89 21.05
N GLU A 382 -4.63 -9.83 21.87
CA GLU A 382 -5.48 -10.96 21.48
C GLU A 382 -6.66 -10.59 20.58
N GLU A 383 -7.23 -9.39 20.67
CA GLU A 383 -8.38 -9.01 19.84
C GLU A 383 -7.98 -8.64 18.40
N LYS A 384 -6.92 -7.83 18.22
CA LYS A 384 -6.58 -7.15 16.93
C LYS A 384 -6.07 -8.09 15.83
N LEU A 385 -5.64 -9.29 16.17
CA LEU A 385 -5.18 -10.31 15.20
C LEU A 385 -5.67 -11.71 15.59
N SER A 386 -6.77 -11.81 16.33
CA SER A 386 -7.38 -13.08 16.76
C SER A 386 -7.62 -14.05 15.60
N TRP A 387 -7.97 -13.51 14.42
CA TRP A 387 -8.21 -14.26 13.20
C TRP A 387 -7.01 -15.10 12.74
N VAL A 388 -5.79 -14.80 13.21
CA VAL A 388 -4.59 -15.62 12.95
C VAL A 388 -4.78 -17.07 13.40
N TYR A 389 -5.61 -17.30 14.42
CA TYR A 389 -5.91 -18.63 14.95
C TYR A 389 -7.22 -19.24 14.40
N ASN A 390 -7.84 -18.62 13.39
CA ASN A 390 -9.06 -19.15 12.80
C ASN A 390 -8.82 -20.50 12.11
N ASP A 391 -9.81 -21.38 12.24
CA ASP A 391 -9.85 -22.64 11.51
C ASP A 391 -9.91 -22.40 9.98
N ARG A 392 -9.16 -23.21 9.24
CA ARG A 392 -9.20 -23.24 7.77
C ARG A 392 -10.15 -24.35 7.32
N LYS A 393 -11.36 -24.01 6.88
CA LYS A 393 -12.44 -24.99 6.64
C LYS A 393 -12.79 -25.20 5.18
N ARG A 394 -12.66 -24.17 4.34
CA ARG A 394 -13.19 -24.16 2.97
C ARG A 394 -12.04 -24.10 1.96
N PRO A 395 -11.67 -25.20 1.27
CA PRO A 395 -10.54 -25.20 0.37
C PRO A 395 -10.84 -24.38 -0.90
N LEU A 396 -9.93 -23.49 -1.27
CA LEU A 396 -10.03 -22.66 -2.47
C LEU A 396 -8.65 -22.53 -3.13
N THR A 397 -8.56 -22.86 -4.43
CA THR A 397 -7.33 -22.73 -5.21
C THR A 397 -7.37 -21.47 -6.07
N VAL A 398 -6.43 -20.56 -5.84
CA VAL A 398 -6.24 -19.33 -6.63
C VAL A 398 -5.12 -19.54 -7.63
N ALA A 399 -5.41 -19.42 -8.93
CA ALA A 399 -4.39 -19.35 -9.98
C ALA A 399 -3.82 -17.93 -10.03
N MET A 400 -2.55 -17.74 -9.66
CA MET A 400 -1.89 -16.44 -9.72
C MET A 400 -0.90 -16.43 -10.88
N VAL A 401 -1.21 -15.68 -11.95
CA VAL A 401 -0.44 -15.68 -13.19
C VAL A 401 0.63 -14.60 -13.16
N ILE A 402 1.87 -15.01 -12.90
CA ILE A 402 2.99 -14.14 -12.55
C ILE A 402 4.04 -14.04 -13.65
N LYS A 403 4.82 -12.96 -13.63
CA LYS A 403 5.97 -12.74 -14.52
C LYS A 403 7.31 -13.18 -13.92
N TYR A 404 7.39 -13.26 -12.59
CA TYR A 404 8.66 -13.51 -11.88
C TYR A 404 8.53 -14.81 -11.11
N ASN A 405 9.12 -15.89 -11.65
CA ASN A 405 9.15 -17.19 -11.00
C ASN A 405 10.43 -17.32 -10.17
N GLY A 406 10.33 -17.85 -8.94
CA GLY A 406 11.49 -18.14 -8.08
C GLY A 406 12.02 -17.01 -7.19
N ASN A 407 11.36 -15.84 -7.15
CA ASN A 407 11.61 -14.83 -6.12
C ASN A 407 10.30 -14.52 -5.38
N ASP A 408 10.14 -15.09 -4.18
CA ASP A 408 8.94 -14.95 -3.35
C ASP A 408 8.65 -13.48 -2.99
N ASP A 409 9.67 -12.61 -3.04
CA ASP A 409 9.58 -11.22 -2.60
C ASP A 409 8.89 -10.27 -3.61
N SER A 410 8.66 -10.71 -4.86
CA SER A 410 8.07 -9.84 -5.90
C SER A 410 6.55 -9.65 -5.78
N TYR A 411 5.86 -10.48 -4.99
CA TYR A 411 4.40 -10.47 -4.89
C TYR A 411 3.89 -10.62 -3.46
N VAL A 412 4.73 -10.33 -2.46
CA VAL A 412 4.42 -10.56 -1.04
C VAL A 412 3.15 -9.83 -0.63
N SER A 413 2.93 -8.58 -1.05
CA SER A 413 1.73 -7.83 -0.63
C SER A 413 0.45 -8.49 -1.15
N VAL A 414 0.45 -8.98 -2.39
CA VAL A 414 -0.71 -9.69 -2.98
C VAL A 414 -0.94 -11.02 -2.27
N ILE A 415 0.13 -11.81 -2.06
CA ILE A 415 0.06 -13.12 -1.39
C ILE A 415 -0.44 -12.97 0.05
N GLU A 416 0.10 -12.02 0.79
CA GLU A 416 -0.30 -11.75 2.17
C GLU A 416 -1.75 -11.26 2.23
N THR A 417 -2.17 -10.38 1.32
CA THR A 417 -3.56 -9.92 1.26
C THR A 417 -4.54 -11.07 1.01
N LEU A 418 -4.21 -11.98 0.09
CA LEU A 418 -5.00 -13.20 -0.14
C LEU A 418 -5.08 -14.08 1.11
N LYS A 419 -3.94 -14.37 1.75
CA LYS A 419 -3.89 -15.20 2.96
C LYS A 419 -4.68 -14.60 4.12
N VAL A 420 -4.51 -13.31 4.38
CA VAL A 420 -5.20 -12.60 5.47
C VAL A 420 -6.71 -12.61 5.23
N CYS A 421 -7.16 -12.20 4.04
CA CYS A 421 -8.59 -12.18 3.71
C CYS A 421 -9.20 -13.59 3.76
N ALA A 422 -8.49 -14.59 3.23
CA ALA A 422 -8.93 -15.98 3.28
C ALA A 422 -9.09 -16.48 4.72
N LEU A 423 -8.10 -16.22 5.58
CA LEU A 423 -8.10 -16.67 6.97
C LEU A 423 -9.21 -16.00 7.80
N MET A 424 -9.43 -14.69 7.60
CA MET A 424 -10.57 -13.96 8.19
C MET A 424 -11.93 -14.54 7.76
N MET A 425 -11.97 -15.19 6.60
CA MET A 425 -13.16 -15.85 6.06
C MET A 425 -13.17 -17.36 6.32
N ASN A 426 -12.26 -17.92 7.12
CA ASN A 426 -12.14 -19.38 7.36
C ASN A 426 -11.97 -20.21 6.08
N ILE A 427 -11.27 -19.64 5.08
CA ILE A 427 -10.94 -20.27 3.80
C ILE A 427 -9.52 -20.84 3.89
N ASP A 428 -9.36 -22.09 3.44
CA ASP A 428 -8.05 -22.69 3.24
C ASP A 428 -7.59 -22.37 1.80
N VAL A 429 -6.83 -21.29 1.65
CA VAL A 429 -6.40 -20.81 0.34
C VAL A 429 -5.10 -21.48 -0.11
N HIS A 430 -5.14 -22.09 -1.29
CA HIS A 430 -3.97 -22.61 -1.98
C HIS A 430 -3.63 -21.72 -3.19
N ILE A 431 -2.49 -21.04 -3.15
CA ILE A 431 -2.06 -20.16 -4.24
C ILE A 431 -1.18 -20.97 -5.20
N LYS A 432 -1.71 -21.25 -6.40
CA LYS A 432 -0.96 -21.88 -7.49
C LYS A 432 -0.30 -20.78 -8.32
N MET A 433 1.00 -20.57 -8.11
CA MET A 433 1.79 -19.64 -8.91
C MET A 433 2.04 -20.23 -10.31
N ILE A 434 1.66 -19.48 -11.34
CA ILE A 434 1.75 -19.91 -12.75
C ILE A 434 2.58 -18.88 -13.50
N ASP A 435 3.72 -19.30 -14.05
CA ASP A 435 4.59 -18.44 -14.83
C ASP A 435 3.98 -18.14 -16.20
N SER A 436 3.78 -16.87 -16.51
CA SER A 436 3.21 -16.42 -17.78
C SER A 436 4.07 -16.80 -19.00
N GLU A 437 5.40 -16.89 -18.87
CA GLU A 437 6.25 -17.30 -19.98
C GLU A 437 6.10 -18.80 -20.28
N MET A 438 5.85 -19.62 -19.26
CA MET A 438 5.54 -21.05 -19.45
C MET A 438 4.25 -21.22 -20.25
N ILE A 439 3.25 -20.35 -20.06
CA ILE A 439 2.01 -20.36 -20.86
C ILE A 439 2.32 -20.08 -22.34
N GLU A 440 3.21 -19.12 -22.62
CA GLU A 440 3.61 -18.79 -24.00
C GLU A 440 4.36 -19.95 -24.67
N VAL A 441 5.29 -20.58 -23.94
CA VAL A 441 6.10 -21.70 -24.45
C VAL A 441 5.23 -22.94 -24.67
N GLU A 442 4.42 -23.34 -23.67
CA GLU A 442 3.54 -24.51 -23.79
C GLU A 442 2.44 -24.26 -24.84
N GLY A 443 1.92 -23.04 -24.93
CA GLY A 443 0.95 -22.65 -25.95
C GLY A 443 1.54 -22.73 -27.37
N SER A 444 2.79 -22.31 -27.54
CA SER A 444 3.50 -22.38 -28.84
C SER A 444 3.85 -23.80 -29.27
N THR A 445 3.87 -24.75 -28.33
CA THR A 445 4.23 -26.17 -28.57
C THR A 445 3.02 -27.11 -28.54
N ALA A 446 1.80 -26.56 -28.48
CA ALA A 446 0.56 -27.32 -28.46
C ALA A 446 0.42 -28.22 -29.71
N PRO A 447 0.24 -29.55 -29.54
CA PRO A 447 -0.09 -30.43 -30.66
C PRO A 447 -1.35 -29.93 -31.38
N ASP A 448 -1.28 -29.82 -32.71
CA ASP A 448 -2.35 -29.31 -33.58
C ASP A 448 -2.79 -27.86 -33.33
N GLY A 449 -2.04 -27.08 -32.53
CA GLY A 449 -2.36 -25.69 -32.19
C GLY A 449 -3.51 -25.54 -31.19
N ASP A 450 -3.96 -26.61 -30.54
CA ASP A 450 -5.03 -26.54 -29.53
C ASP A 450 -4.52 -25.99 -28.19
N ILE A 451 -4.46 -24.66 -28.13
CA ILE A 451 -4.11 -23.93 -26.91
C ILE A 451 -5.09 -24.17 -25.76
N THR A 452 -6.33 -24.55 -26.05
CA THR A 452 -7.36 -24.78 -25.03
C THR A 452 -7.02 -25.99 -24.17
N ALA A 453 -6.54 -27.07 -24.78
CA ALA A 453 -6.10 -28.26 -24.04
C ALA A 453 -4.93 -27.95 -23.08
N VAL A 454 -3.98 -27.12 -23.53
CA VAL A 454 -2.86 -26.65 -22.71
C VAL A 454 -3.36 -25.84 -21.53
N LEU A 455 -4.21 -24.84 -21.77
CA LEU A 455 -4.75 -23.98 -20.71
C LEU A 455 -5.62 -24.78 -19.72
N ASN A 456 -6.41 -25.75 -20.20
CA ASN A 456 -7.16 -26.67 -19.35
C ASN A 456 -6.25 -27.47 -18.41
N LYS A 457 -5.09 -27.92 -18.89
CA LYS A 457 -4.11 -28.62 -18.07
C LYS A 457 -3.46 -27.68 -17.05
N ILE A 458 -3.08 -26.48 -17.47
CA ILE A 458 -2.42 -25.48 -16.62
C ILE A 458 -3.35 -25.02 -15.49
N PHE A 459 -4.61 -24.70 -15.80
CA PHE A 459 -5.58 -24.17 -14.85
C PHE A 459 -6.46 -25.25 -14.19
N CYS A 460 -6.20 -26.53 -14.46
CA CYS A 460 -6.90 -27.63 -13.80
C CYS A 460 -6.87 -27.48 -12.27
N GLY A 461 -8.05 -27.59 -11.66
CA GLY A 461 -8.26 -27.49 -10.21
C GLY A 461 -8.17 -26.08 -9.63
N CYS A 462 -8.14 -25.04 -10.46
CA CYS A 462 -8.18 -23.65 -10.02
C CYS A 462 -9.62 -23.14 -9.97
N ASP A 463 -10.01 -22.54 -8.85
CA ASP A 463 -11.38 -22.06 -8.61
C ASP A 463 -11.56 -20.58 -9.02
N CYS A 464 -10.46 -19.83 -9.05
CA CYS A 464 -10.42 -18.43 -9.44
C CYS A 464 -9.02 -18.04 -9.94
N MET A 465 -8.91 -16.89 -10.61
CA MET A 465 -7.69 -16.40 -11.23
C MET A 465 -7.37 -14.95 -10.83
N LEU A 466 -6.10 -14.68 -10.58
CA LEU A 466 -5.57 -13.34 -10.32
C LEU A 466 -4.39 -13.04 -11.23
N VAL A 467 -4.41 -11.89 -11.89
CA VAL A 467 -3.28 -11.38 -12.68
C VAL A 467 -2.78 -10.08 -12.01
N PRO A 468 -1.61 -10.11 -11.36
CA PRO A 468 -1.06 -8.95 -10.67
C PRO A 468 -0.41 -7.97 -11.66
N GLY A 469 0.05 -6.85 -11.11
CA GLY A 469 0.84 -5.85 -11.82
C GLY A 469 2.12 -6.40 -12.45
N GLY A 470 2.75 -5.57 -13.27
CA GLY A 470 3.99 -5.86 -13.96
C GLY A 470 4.40 -4.72 -14.87
N PHE A 471 5.49 -4.89 -15.60
CA PHE A 471 6.00 -3.92 -16.57
C PHE A 471 6.74 -4.63 -17.70
N GLY A 472 6.86 -3.97 -18.85
CA GLY A 472 7.57 -4.49 -20.03
C GLY A 472 6.83 -5.62 -20.75
N THR A 473 7.38 -6.04 -21.88
CA THR A 473 6.72 -6.95 -22.84
C THR A 473 6.75 -8.42 -22.42
N ARG A 474 7.74 -8.85 -21.64
CA ARG A 474 7.97 -10.24 -21.26
C ARG A 474 6.79 -10.84 -20.46
N GLY A 475 6.25 -11.98 -20.91
CA GLY A 475 5.15 -12.70 -20.27
C GLY A 475 3.77 -12.09 -20.50
N THR A 476 3.67 -11.10 -21.39
CA THR A 476 2.41 -10.36 -21.63
C THR A 476 1.38 -11.20 -22.37
N GLU A 477 1.78 -11.93 -23.39
CA GLU A 477 0.86 -12.72 -24.20
C GLU A 477 0.35 -13.94 -23.43
N GLY A 478 1.19 -14.54 -22.58
CA GLY A 478 0.78 -15.60 -21.66
C GLY A 478 -0.30 -15.15 -20.67
N LYS A 479 -0.19 -13.91 -20.17
CA LYS A 479 -1.24 -13.29 -19.34
C LYS A 479 -2.52 -13.04 -20.13
N ILE A 480 -2.43 -12.54 -21.38
CA ILE A 480 -3.61 -12.32 -22.23
C ILE A 480 -4.35 -13.64 -22.50
N LEU A 481 -3.62 -14.73 -22.77
CA LEU A 481 -4.19 -16.07 -22.92
C LEU A 481 -4.91 -16.55 -21.65
N ALA A 482 -4.32 -16.34 -20.48
CA ALA A 482 -4.94 -16.68 -19.20
C ALA A 482 -6.23 -15.88 -18.94
N ILE A 483 -6.21 -14.58 -19.26
CA ILE A 483 -7.39 -13.70 -19.13
C ILE A 483 -8.52 -14.17 -20.05
N ASN A 484 -8.20 -14.48 -21.31
CA ASN A 484 -9.18 -15.01 -22.27
C ASN A 484 -9.79 -16.31 -21.75
N TYR A 485 -8.97 -17.21 -21.22
CA TYR A 485 -9.41 -18.45 -20.62
C TYR A 485 -10.37 -18.22 -19.44
N ALA A 486 -10.03 -17.31 -18.52
CA ALA A 486 -10.90 -16.99 -17.40
C ALA A 486 -12.26 -16.43 -17.87
N ARG A 487 -12.24 -15.48 -18.82
CA ARG A 487 -13.44 -14.82 -19.34
C ARG A 487 -14.39 -15.79 -20.04
N THR A 488 -13.84 -16.69 -20.85
CA THR A 488 -14.62 -17.64 -21.67
C THR A 488 -15.15 -18.81 -20.85
N ASN A 489 -14.40 -19.27 -19.84
CA ASN A 489 -14.80 -20.36 -18.94
C ASN A 489 -15.53 -19.89 -17.67
N LYS A 490 -15.85 -18.59 -17.57
CA LYS A 490 -16.55 -18.00 -16.42
C LYS A 490 -15.85 -18.21 -15.08
N ILE A 491 -14.51 -18.22 -15.08
CA ILE A 491 -13.69 -18.36 -13.87
C ILE A 491 -13.59 -17.00 -13.19
N PRO A 492 -13.99 -16.85 -11.92
CA PRO A 492 -13.85 -15.62 -11.16
C PRO A 492 -12.44 -15.02 -11.28
N PHE A 493 -12.36 -13.75 -11.69
CA PHE A 493 -11.12 -13.11 -12.13
C PHE A 493 -10.91 -11.74 -11.49
N LEU A 494 -9.69 -11.49 -11.01
CA LEU A 494 -9.21 -10.18 -10.56
C LEU A 494 -7.93 -9.76 -11.29
N GLY A 495 -7.99 -8.65 -12.03
CA GLY A 495 -6.82 -8.02 -12.67
C GLY A 495 -6.36 -6.78 -11.91
N ILE A 496 -5.08 -6.71 -11.56
CA ILE A 496 -4.51 -5.57 -10.80
C ILE A 496 -3.47 -4.84 -11.67
N CYS A 497 -3.59 -3.52 -11.78
CA CYS A 497 -2.68 -2.63 -12.51
C CYS A 497 -2.46 -3.13 -13.96
N LEU A 498 -1.33 -3.74 -14.27
CA LEU A 498 -1.09 -4.36 -15.58
C LEU A 498 -2.17 -5.40 -15.94
N GLY A 499 -2.66 -6.19 -14.98
CA GLY A 499 -3.73 -7.15 -15.21
C GLY A 499 -5.00 -6.49 -15.76
N PHE A 500 -5.37 -5.31 -15.26
CA PHE A 500 -6.47 -4.51 -15.80
C PHE A 500 -6.21 -4.10 -17.26
N GLN A 501 -5.01 -3.63 -17.57
CA GLN A 501 -4.66 -3.15 -18.91
C GLN A 501 -4.68 -4.30 -19.93
N LEU A 502 -4.17 -5.48 -19.54
CA LEU A 502 -4.18 -6.66 -20.40
C LEU A 502 -5.59 -7.21 -20.63
N CYS A 503 -6.52 -7.05 -19.69
CA CYS A 503 -7.93 -7.37 -19.92
C CYS A 503 -8.57 -6.48 -20.98
N VAL A 504 -8.27 -5.18 -20.96
CA VAL A 504 -8.76 -4.26 -21.99
C VAL A 504 -8.23 -4.67 -23.37
N ILE A 505 -6.94 -5.02 -23.47
CA ILE A 505 -6.33 -5.52 -24.71
C ILE A 505 -6.98 -6.83 -25.15
N GLU A 506 -7.10 -7.82 -24.25
CA GLU A 506 -7.73 -9.12 -24.54
C GLU A 506 -9.16 -8.95 -25.06
N PHE A 507 -9.94 -8.08 -24.43
CA PHE A 507 -11.32 -7.84 -24.79
C PHE A 507 -11.44 -7.17 -26.17
N CYS A 508 -10.58 -6.19 -26.45
CA CYS A 508 -10.52 -5.56 -27.76
C CYS A 508 -10.16 -6.57 -28.87
N ARG A 509 -9.18 -7.44 -28.63
CA ARG A 509 -8.77 -8.48 -29.60
C ARG A 509 -9.88 -9.50 -29.84
N ASN A 510 -10.45 -10.07 -28.78
CA ASN A 510 -11.31 -11.26 -28.88
C ASN A 510 -12.81 -10.97 -28.96
N VAL A 511 -13.27 -9.80 -28.48
CA VAL A 511 -14.70 -9.44 -28.47
C VAL A 511 -15.02 -8.35 -29.49
N LEU A 512 -14.13 -7.36 -29.66
CA LEU A 512 -14.30 -6.31 -30.67
C LEU A 512 -13.69 -6.65 -32.03
N GLY A 513 -12.85 -7.69 -32.11
CA GLY A 513 -12.16 -8.07 -33.35
C GLY A 513 -11.02 -7.12 -33.75
N LEU A 514 -10.54 -6.30 -32.83
CA LEU A 514 -9.40 -5.42 -33.02
C LEU A 514 -8.11 -6.20 -32.78
N CYS A 515 -7.75 -7.07 -33.74
CA CYS A 515 -6.64 -8.03 -33.58
C CYS A 515 -5.30 -7.36 -33.20
N ASP A 516 -5.04 -6.15 -33.72
CA ASP A 516 -3.80 -5.40 -33.47
C ASP A 516 -3.85 -4.53 -32.21
N ALA A 517 -4.91 -4.64 -31.40
CA ALA A 517 -5.04 -3.87 -30.17
C ALA A 517 -3.86 -4.14 -29.23
N THR A 518 -3.23 -3.08 -28.75
CA THR A 518 -2.04 -3.16 -27.90
C THR A 518 -1.91 -1.95 -26.97
N SER A 519 -0.88 -1.96 -26.12
CA SER A 519 -0.46 -0.82 -25.32
C SER A 519 0.69 -0.08 -26.00
N GLU A 520 0.74 1.24 -25.82
CA GLU A 520 1.92 2.05 -26.15
C GLU A 520 3.19 1.58 -25.44
N GLU A 521 3.05 0.92 -24.28
CA GLU A 521 4.18 0.30 -23.57
C GLU A 521 4.87 -0.79 -24.40
N PHE A 522 4.09 -1.57 -25.13
CA PHE A 522 4.58 -2.75 -25.84
C PHE A 522 4.95 -2.43 -27.28
N ASP A 523 4.15 -1.58 -27.92
CA ASP A 523 4.38 -1.15 -29.30
C ASP A 523 4.00 0.33 -29.48
N THR A 524 5.03 1.16 -29.57
CA THR A 524 4.89 2.60 -29.82
C THR A 524 4.49 2.93 -31.27
N THR A 525 4.54 1.96 -32.18
CA THR A 525 4.25 2.15 -33.61
C THR A 525 2.85 1.73 -34.02
N SER A 526 2.18 0.87 -33.24
CA SER A 526 0.81 0.43 -33.52
C SER A 526 -0.17 1.61 -33.62
N LEU A 527 -1.10 1.50 -34.58
CA LEU A 527 -2.22 2.44 -34.73
C LEU A 527 -3.37 2.10 -33.78
N CYS A 528 -3.44 0.86 -33.28
CA CYS A 528 -4.51 0.38 -32.39
C CYS A 528 -4.06 0.36 -30.92
N LYS A 529 -3.62 1.52 -30.41
CA LYS A 529 -3.25 1.69 -29.00
C LYS A 529 -4.50 1.91 -28.14
N VAL A 530 -4.99 0.83 -27.55
CA VAL A 530 -6.15 0.85 -26.64
C VAL A 530 -5.75 1.24 -25.21
N VAL A 531 -4.46 1.09 -24.89
CA VAL A 531 -3.83 1.58 -23.66
C VAL A 531 -2.65 2.48 -24.06
N MET A 532 -2.56 3.66 -23.47
CA MET A 532 -1.57 4.66 -23.86
C MET A 532 -1.16 5.57 -22.71
N VAL A 533 -0.06 6.29 -22.85
CA VAL A 533 0.26 7.38 -21.92
C VAL A 533 -0.75 8.50 -22.16
N MET A 534 -1.64 8.73 -21.21
CA MET A 534 -2.51 9.89 -21.24
C MET A 534 -1.78 11.08 -20.63
N GLU A 535 -1.57 12.10 -21.46
CA GLU A 535 -1.32 13.45 -20.96
C GLU A 535 -2.65 14.17 -20.89
N ASP A 536 -2.91 14.91 -19.80
CA ASP A 536 -4.19 15.58 -19.58
C ASP A 536 -4.52 16.52 -20.77
N HIS A 537 -5.36 15.99 -21.66
CA HIS A 537 -6.22 16.64 -22.66
C HIS A 537 -5.78 16.95 -24.10
N ARG A 538 -4.60 16.61 -24.63
CA ARG A 538 -4.40 16.63 -26.12
C ARG A 538 -3.38 15.58 -26.58
N ILE A 539 -3.75 14.86 -27.64
CA ILE A 539 -2.88 13.98 -28.42
C ILE A 539 -1.87 14.87 -29.15
N GLU A 540 -0.80 15.32 -28.49
CA GLU A 540 0.34 15.91 -29.20
C GLU A 540 1.62 15.82 -28.36
N LYS A 541 2.63 15.22 -29.00
CA LYS A 541 3.94 14.78 -28.49
C LYS A 541 4.72 15.87 -27.74
N ILE A 542 4.59 15.96 -26.42
CA ILE A 542 5.69 16.39 -25.54
C ILE A 542 5.65 15.53 -24.27
N VAL A 543 6.38 14.41 -24.29
CA VAL A 543 6.50 13.43 -23.20
C VAL A 543 6.92 14.13 -21.91
N SER A 544 5.96 14.45 -21.05
CA SER A 544 6.22 14.53 -19.62
C SER A 544 5.50 13.37 -18.94
N GLY A 545 5.96 12.15 -19.25
CA GLY A 545 5.47 10.88 -18.71
C GLY A 545 5.78 10.71 -17.22
N LYS A 546 5.15 11.53 -16.37
CA LYS A 546 5.14 11.35 -14.92
C LYS A 546 4.23 10.18 -14.57
N MET A 547 4.64 9.37 -13.59
CA MET A 547 3.80 8.29 -13.08
C MET A 547 2.63 8.83 -12.28
N ARG A 548 1.47 8.18 -12.39
CA ARG A 548 0.35 8.32 -11.47
C ARG A 548 0.70 7.53 -10.20
N LEU A 549 1.06 8.27 -9.15
CA LEU A 549 1.55 7.74 -7.87
C LEU A 549 0.67 8.18 -6.70
N GLY A 550 0.70 7.37 -5.65
CA GLY A 550 0.11 7.67 -4.35
C GLY A 550 -1.40 7.50 -4.31
N SER A 551 -2.00 7.98 -3.23
CA SER A 551 -3.45 7.91 -3.03
C SER A 551 -4.18 8.83 -3.99
N ARG A 552 -5.23 8.29 -4.62
CA ARG A 552 -6.12 8.98 -5.56
C ARG A 552 -7.57 8.58 -5.27
N ARG A 553 -8.49 9.47 -5.61
CA ARG A 553 -9.94 9.19 -5.56
C ARG A 553 -10.39 8.52 -6.86
N SER A 554 -11.12 7.41 -6.72
CA SER A 554 -11.86 6.78 -7.81
C SER A 554 -13.35 6.85 -7.50
N TYR A 555 -14.09 7.56 -8.34
CA TYR A 555 -15.53 7.79 -8.19
C TYR A 555 -16.29 6.62 -8.78
N LEU A 556 -17.18 6.04 -7.98
CA LEU A 556 -17.88 4.80 -8.30
C LEU A 556 -19.31 5.08 -8.74
N VAL A 557 -19.73 4.39 -9.80
CA VAL A 557 -21.15 4.23 -10.13
C VAL A 557 -21.69 2.92 -9.54
N ASP A 558 -23.02 2.74 -9.58
CA ASP A 558 -23.66 1.51 -9.12
C ASP A 558 -23.12 0.28 -9.85
N SER A 559 -22.52 -0.61 -9.07
CA SER A 559 -21.70 -1.72 -9.54
C SER A 559 -21.45 -2.73 -8.43
N MET A 560 -21.07 -3.94 -8.81
CA MET A 560 -20.66 -4.99 -7.88
C MET A 560 -19.43 -4.57 -7.05
N VAL A 561 -18.55 -3.77 -7.65
CA VAL A 561 -17.37 -3.23 -6.94
C VAL A 561 -17.79 -2.21 -5.88
N LYS A 562 -18.75 -1.32 -6.18
CA LYS A 562 -19.30 -0.40 -5.17
C LYS A 562 -19.87 -1.16 -3.98
N ASP A 563 -20.61 -2.24 -4.23
CA ASP A 563 -21.16 -3.10 -3.18
C ASP A 563 -20.06 -3.78 -2.35
N ALA A 564 -18.97 -4.22 -2.99
CA ALA A 564 -17.84 -4.86 -2.32
C ALA A 564 -17.15 -3.93 -1.31
N TYR A 565 -16.98 -2.65 -1.66
CA TYR A 565 -16.42 -1.65 -0.75
C TYR A 565 -17.41 -1.28 0.37
N GLY A 566 -18.72 -1.31 0.12
CA GLY A 566 -19.74 -1.03 1.13
C GLY A 566 -19.66 0.40 1.71
N ALA A 567 -20.68 0.80 2.49
CA ALA A 567 -20.72 2.13 3.11
C ALA A 567 -19.70 2.32 4.26
N ASN A 568 -19.26 1.21 4.88
CA ASN A 568 -18.49 1.22 6.14
C ASN A 568 -16.99 0.90 5.97
N TYR A 569 -16.46 0.79 4.75
CA TYR A 569 -15.04 0.54 4.58
C TYR A 569 -14.22 1.67 5.21
N LYS A 570 -13.26 1.33 6.07
CA LYS A 570 -12.56 2.29 6.95
C LYS A 570 -11.84 3.42 6.20
N ARG A 571 -11.52 3.28 4.91
CA ARG A 571 -11.00 4.39 4.08
C ARG A 571 -12.06 5.33 3.51
N THR A 572 -13.35 4.99 3.60
CA THR A 572 -14.48 5.87 3.27
C THR A 572 -14.64 6.98 4.33
N TYR A 573 -14.13 6.78 5.55
CA TYR A 573 -14.19 7.75 6.67
C TYR A 573 -13.32 8.99 6.49
N LEU A 574 -12.56 9.12 5.41
CA LEU A 574 -11.68 10.27 5.22
C LEU A 574 -12.35 11.48 4.56
N TYR A 575 -13.59 11.36 4.06
CA TYR A 575 -14.31 12.49 3.46
C TYR A 575 -15.83 12.37 3.60
N CYS A 576 -16.36 12.93 4.69
CA CYS A 576 -17.64 13.64 4.57
C CYS A 576 -17.31 15.05 4.07
N ASP A 577 -17.62 15.33 2.80
CA ASP A 577 -17.76 16.73 2.37
C ASP A 577 -18.93 17.33 3.16
N GLY A 578 -18.63 18.03 4.25
CA GLY A 578 -19.59 18.92 4.91
C GLY A 578 -19.99 18.67 6.36
N GLN A 579 -19.35 17.77 7.13
CA GLN A 579 -19.57 17.74 8.59
C GLN A 579 -18.28 17.49 9.38
N GLU A 580 -17.93 18.46 10.22
CA GLU A 580 -16.95 18.31 11.30
C GLU A 580 -17.45 17.25 12.27
N CYS A 581 -16.95 16.02 12.15
CA CYS A 581 -17.04 15.01 13.21
C CYS A 581 -15.75 14.18 13.19
N CYS A 582 -14.71 14.73 13.82
CA CYS A 582 -13.59 13.95 14.33
C CYS A 582 -14.11 12.92 15.33
N ASN A 583 -14.07 11.63 14.98
CA ASN A 583 -14.17 10.56 15.96
C ASN A 583 -12.97 9.63 15.82
N TYR A 584 -11.78 10.18 16.12
CA TYR A 584 -10.63 9.38 16.50
C TYR A 584 -10.05 9.88 17.83
N SER A 585 -10.80 9.67 18.91
CA SER A 585 -10.29 9.28 20.23
C SER A 585 -11.47 9.25 21.19
N GLY A 586 -11.49 8.29 22.10
CA GLY A 586 -12.33 8.34 23.31
C GLY A 586 -11.88 9.44 24.27
N GLY A 587 -11.68 10.66 23.79
CA GLY A 587 -11.38 11.85 24.55
C GLY A 587 -12.35 12.94 24.14
N ARG A 588 -13.14 13.44 25.11
CA ARG A 588 -14.02 14.59 24.90
C ARG A 588 -13.20 15.73 24.28
N CYS A 589 -13.66 16.28 23.17
CA CYS A 589 -13.17 17.56 22.68
C CYS A 589 -13.24 18.57 23.83
N SER A 590 -12.10 19.12 24.21
CA SER A 590 -12.01 20.20 25.19
C SER A 590 -12.57 21.48 24.57
N ASP A 591 -13.59 22.02 25.21
CA ASP A 591 -14.22 23.31 24.91
C ASP A 591 -13.24 24.48 25.08
N GLU A 592 -12.43 24.78 24.07
CA GLU A 592 -11.71 26.06 24.01
C GLU A 592 -11.53 26.51 22.55
N TYR A 593 -12.62 26.82 21.83
CA TYR A 593 -12.61 27.80 20.71
C TYR A 593 -14.05 28.20 20.38
N VAL A 594 -14.69 28.96 21.26
CA VAL A 594 -15.90 29.73 20.92
C VAL A 594 -15.62 31.19 21.19
N ASN A 595 -15.20 31.92 20.15
CA ASN A 595 -15.57 33.32 19.96
C ASN A 595 -15.04 33.83 18.62
N THR A 596 -15.94 33.92 17.63
CA THR A 596 -16.14 35.11 16.80
C THR A 596 -17.20 34.80 15.74
N GLY A 597 -18.22 35.66 15.62
CA GLY A 597 -19.00 35.77 14.39
C GLY A 597 -20.43 35.23 14.46
N SER A 598 -21.35 36.14 14.76
CA SER A 598 -22.79 36.08 14.57
C SER A 598 -23.26 35.52 13.22
N ALA A 599 -24.14 34.51 13.24
CA ALA A 599 -25.14 34.29 12.20
C ALA A 599 -26.41 33.70 12.84
N SER A 600 -27.55 34.30 12.49
CA SER A 600 -28.88 34.09 13.04
C SER A 600 -29.46 32.71 12.75
N SER A 601 -30.08 32.13 13.77
CA SER A 601 -30.90 30.93 13.73
C SER A 601 -32.25 31.19 13.07
N SER A 602 -32.50 30.56 11.92
CA SER A 602 -33.85 30.24 11.45
C SER A 602 -33.79 29.21 10.32
N GLU A 603 -34.69 28.22 10.39
CA GLU A 603 -35.01 27.21 9.37
C GLU A 603 -34.21 25.90 9.39
N CYS A 604 -34.73 24.94 10.15
CA CYS A 604 -34.74 23.52 9.79
C CYS A 604 -35.90 22.84 10.54
N THR A 605 -37.11 23.02 10.02
CA THR A 605 -38.32 22.28 10.42
C THR A 605 -38.68 21.26 9.34
N ALA A 606 -38.80 20.01 9.80
CA ALA A 606 -39.71 18.95 9.33
C ALA A 606 -39.58 18.38 7.91
N ALA A 607 -39.41 17.05 7.82
CA ALA A 607 -40.42 16.14 7.25
C ALA A 607 -39.99 14.66 7.41
N CYS A 608 -40.51 13.99 8.45
CA CYS A 608 -40.62 12.52 8.51
C CYS A 608 -41.99 12.17 9.12
N ASP A 609 -43.01 12.03 8.27
CA ASP A 609 -44.26 11.29 8.55
C ASP A 609 -44.05 9.87 7.97
N GLY A 610 -43.98 8.75 8.71
CA GLY A 610 -44.99 8.07 9.53
C GLY A 610 -45.27 6.67 8.90
N PRO A 611 -45.88 5.66 9.57
CA PRO A 611 -46.26 5.53 10.97
C PRO A 611 -45.66 4.30 11.70
N ALA A 612 -45.84 4.33 13.01
CA ALA A 612 -45.45 3.35 14.02
C ALA A 612 -46.29 2.06 14.03
N ASP A 613 -45.73 0.99 14.58
CA ASP A 613 -46.32 0.21 15.69
C ASP A 613 -45.35 -0.85 16.23
N GLY A 614 -45.24 -0.96 17.57
CA GLY A 614 -44.80 -2.21 18.22
C GLY A 614 -43.71 -2.15 19.31
N CYS A 615 -44.09 -1.65 20.50
CA CYS A 615 -43.63 -2.07 21.85
C CYS A 615 -42.21 -1.75 22.36
N CYS A 616 -42.16 -0.79 23.30
CA CYS A 616 -41.20 -0.71 24.40
C CYS A 616 -41.86 -1.14 25.73
N GLU A 617 -41.10 -1.82 26.58
CA GLU A 617 -41.11 -1.78 28.05
C GLU A 617 -39.63 -1.85 28.47
N SER A 618 -39.08 -1.25 29.52
CA SER A 618 -39.40 -0.24 30.54
C SER A 618 -38.03 0.00 31.24
N VAL A 619 -37.65 1.15 31.80
CA VAL A 619 -37.93 1.60 33.17
C VAL A 619 -37.20 2.94 33.37
N ARG A 620 -37.83 3.84 34.13
CA ARG A 620 -37.54 5.24 34.40
C ARG A 620 -36.32 5.48 35.32
N CYS A 621 -35.65 6.60 35.10
CA CYS A 621 -34.89 7.33 36.12
C CYS A 621 -35.82 8.30 36.87
N THR A 622 -35.52 8.57 38.14
CA THR A 622 -35.97 9.79 38.84
C THR A 622 -34.83 10.39 39.66
N GLU A 623 -34.81 11.72 39.64
CA GLU A 623 -33.85 12.70 40.15
C GLU A 623 -33.72 12.75 41.68
N SER A 624 -32.60 13.30 42.19
CA SER A 624 -32.60 14.52 43.03
C SER A 624 -31.20 14.84 43.59
N ASP A 625 -30.95 16.15 43.68
CA ASP A 625 -29.72 16.90 43.92
C ASP A 625 -29.02 16.79 45.31
N VAL A 626 -27.82 17.40 45.33
CA VAL A 626 -27.18 18.23 46.39
C VAL A 626 -25.91 17.69 47.08
N CYS A 627 -24.93 18.61 47.07
CA CYS A 627 -23.56 18.64 47.61
C CYS A 627 -23.41 18.49 49.13
N GLU A 628 -22.21 18.07 49.57
CA GLU A 628 -21.33 18.64 50.65
C GLU A 628 -20.31 17.56 51.10
N GLU A 629 -19.02 17.74 50.85
CA GLU A 629 -17.97 18.32 51.71
C GLU A 629 -17.44 17.45 52.88
N SER A 630 -16.12 17.21 52.82
CA SER A 630 -15.15 17.06 53.92
C SER A 630 -15.01 15.72 54.67
N GLY A 631 -13.75 15.36 54.99
CA GLY A 631 -13.42 14.43 56.07
C GLY A 631 -12.30 13.43 55.80
N ARG A 632 -11.07 13.75 56.22
CA ARG A 632 -9.93 12.82 56.32
C ARG A 632 -10.17 11.78 57.43
N CYS A 633 -9.64 10.56 57.27
CA CYS A 633 -8.71 9.89 58.22
C CYS A 633 -8.38 8.44 57.79
N ARG A 634 -7.09 8.08 57.83
CA ARG A 634 -6.56 6.71 58.07
C ARG A 634 -6.34 6.56 59.60
N PRO A 635 -5.93 5.41 60.21
CA PRO A 635 -5.57 4.07 59.71
C PRO A 635 -6.17 2.91 60.57
N ASP A 636 -5.81 1.66 60.26
CA ASP A 636 -5.44 0.56 61.18
C ASP A 636 -6.00 -0.84 60.88
N GLU A 637 -5.02 -1.73 60.65
CA GLU A 637 -4.84 -3.12 61.08
C GLU A 637 -6.06 -4.01 61.41
N CYS A 638 -6.15 -5.14 60.70
CA CYS A 638 -6.44 -6.43 61.32
C CYS A 638 -5.71 -7.58 60.59
N ASN A 639 -4.74 -8.16 61.30
CA ASN A 639 -4.17 -9.48 61.08
C ASN A 639 -5.19 -10.57 61.37
N SER A 640 -5.17 -11.68 60.62
CA SER A 640 -4.70 -12.99 61.10
C SER A 640 -5.34 -14.19 60.38
N ASN A 641 -4.47 -15.18 60.13
CA ASN A 641 -4.69 -16.63 59.94
C ASN A 641 -5.38 -17.07 58.62
N GLY A 642 -4.76 -17.83 57.71
CA GLY A 642 -3.64 -18.75 57.82
C GLY A 642 -4.15 -20.19 57.80
N CYS A 643 -3.98 -20.90 56.68
CA CYS A 643 -3.73 -22.33 56.65
C CYS A 643 -3.12 -22.76 55.30
N ARG A 644 -1.88 -23.22 55.40
CA ARG A 644 -1.17 -24.11 54.45
C ARG A 644 -1.87 -25.51 54.52
N SER A 645 -1.68 -26.51 53.67
CA SER A 645 -0.51 -26.95 52.90
C SER A 645 -0.87 -28.14 51.99
N SER A 646 0.04 -28.40 51.04
CA SER A 646 0.60 -29.72 50.63
C SER A 646 -0.28 -30.70 49.84
N GLU A 647 0.05 -30.96 48.57
CA GLU A 647 0.82 -32.15 48.07
C GLU A 647 -0.09 -33.36 47.83
N SER A 648 0.06 -34.25 46.86
CA SER A 648 1.04 -34.52 45.80
C SER A 648 0.47 -35.67 44.92
N ASP A 649 1.12 -35.88 43.78
CA ASP A 649 1.41 -37.20 43.19
C ASP A 649 0.41 -37.98 42.32
N ARG A 650 0.93 -38.26 41.08
CA ARG A 650 0.88 -39.51 40.28
C ARG A 650 -0.41 -39.84 39.53
N SER A 651 -0.44 -40.64 38.46
CA SER A 651 0.45 -40.98 37.33
C SER A 651 -0.31 -42.04 36.50
N SER A 652 -0.01 -42.14 35.21
CA SER A 652 -0.10 -43.33 34.32
C SER A 652 -1.46 -43.93 33.86
N ALA A 653 -1.71 -43.78 32.54
CA ALA A 653 -1.75 -44.81 31.47
C ALA A 653 -2.81 -45.96 31.41
N TYR A 654 -3.06 -46.37 30.14
CA TYR A 654 -3.82 -47.52 29.57
C TYR A 654 -5.35 -47.39 29.45
N ASP A 655 -6.09 -47.98 28.48
CA ASP A 655 -5.95 -48.47 27.10
C ASP A 655 -7.36 -48.97 26.65
N ARG A 656 -7.66 -48.90 25.34
CA ARG A 656 -8.62 -49.68 24.51
C ARG A 656 -10.04 -50.11 24.97
N SER A 657 -11.04 -49.61 24.20
CA SER A 657 -11.86 -50.34 23.21
C SER A 657 -13.26 -50.97 23.55
N VAL A 658 -14.22 -50.67 22.65
CA VAL A 658 -15.42 -51.39 22.09
C VAL A 658 -16.61 -51.86 22.97
N ARG A 659 -17.82 -51.34 22.65
CA ARG A 659 -19.11 -52.01 22.24
C ARG A 659 -20.32 -51.07 22.46
N GLU A 660 -21.12 -50.70 21.45
CA GLU A 660 -22.34 -51.37 20.88
C GLU A 660 -23.51 -51.46 21.88
N THR A 661 -24.82 -51.22 21.62
CA THR A 661 -25.68 -50.70 20.52
C THR A 661 -27.14 -50.60 21.09
N VAL A 662 -28.10 -50.20 20.23
CA VAL A 662 -29.59 -50.30 20.31
C VAL A 662 -30.28 -49.01 20.80
N GLY A 663 -31.24 -48.35 20.11
CA GLY A 663 -31.95 -48.60 18.85
C GLY A 663 -33.46 -48.38 19.02
N CYS A 664 -34.11 -47.50 18.24
CA CYS A 664 -35.50 -47.70 17.77
C CYS A 664 -35.89 -46.71 16.64
N ALA A 665 -36.78 -47.16 15.74
CA ALA A 665 -37.02 -46.65 14.40
C ALA A 665 -38.52 -46.41 14.07
N ARG A 666 -38.80 -45.41 13.20
CA ARG A 666 -39.76 -45.31 12.05
C ARG A 666 -41.26 -45.71 12.20
N PRO A 667 -42.24 -45.16 11.41
CA PRO A 667 -42.26 -45.23 9.93
C PRO A 667 -42.92 -44.07 9.12
N ALA A 668 -42.88 -44.22 7.80
CA ALA A 668 -43.37 -43.34 6.73
C ALA A 668 -44.82 -43.66 6.28
N SER A 669 -45.51 -42.73 5.57
CA SER A 669 -46.12 -42.98 4.23
C SER A 669 -47.07 -41.86 3.70
N LYS A 670 -47.03 -41.71 2.36
CA LYS A 670 -48.10 -41.39 1.36
C LYS A 670 -48.50 -39.94 0.98
N CYS A 671 -48.30 -39.67 -0.33
CA CYS A 671 -49.02 -38.72 -1.19
C CYS A 671 -50.53 -39.02 -1.30
N PRO A 672 -51.29 -38.13 -1.97
CA PRO A 672 -51.99 -38.57 -3.17
C PRO A 672 -51.79 -37.66 -4.41
N ALA A 673 -52.06 -38.25 -5.58
CA ALA A 673 -52.03 -37.69 -6.92
C ALA A 673 -53.46 -37.48 -7.49
N PHE A 674 -53.52 -36.98 -8.74
CA PHE A 674 -54.68 -36.78 -9.66
C PHE A 674 -55.45 -35.45 -9.49
N ALA A 675 -55.85 -34.70 -10.55
CA ALA A 675 -56.17 -35.07 -11.93
C ALA A 675 -56.00 -33.91 -12.95
N GLN A 676 -55.93 -34.30 -14.23
CA GLN A 676 -55.90 -33.52 -15.47
C GLN A 676 -57.21 -32.77 -15.79
N ARG A 677 -57.11 -31.69 -16.59
CA ARG A 677 -57.91 -31.33 -17.81
C ARG A 677 -57.63 -29.85 -18.16
N HIS A 678 -57.01 -29.53 -19.30
CA HIS A 678 -57.55 -29.37 -20.67
C HIS A 678 -58.33 -28.07 -20.91
N ASP A 679 -57.94 -27.42 -22.02
CA ASP A 679 -58.64 -26.42 -22.86
C ASP A 679 -58.68 -24.98 -22.33
N SER A 680 -58.67 -23.90 -23.12
CA SER A 680 -58.20 -23.48 -24.45
C SER A 680 -58.73 -22.03 -24.62
N GLU A 681 -58.29 -21.30 -25.65
CA GLU A 681 -58.81 -19.99 -26.14
C GLU A 681 -58.32 -18.74 -25.39
N SER A 682 -57.42 -17.92 -25.96
CA SER A 682 -57.56 -16.99 -27.11
C SER A 682 -58.48 -15.80 -26.86
N THR A 683 -57.90 -14.60 -26.77
CA THR A 683 -58.42 -13.41 -27.46
C THR A 683 -57.35 -12.31 -27.49
N ALA A 684 -57.19 -11.75 -28.68
CA ALA A 684 -56.21 -10.76 -29.06
C ALA A 684 -56.78 -9.33 -28.97
N ILE A 685 -55.93 -8.36 -29.37
CA ILE A 685 -56.25 -7.00 -29.86
C ILE A 685 -56.36 -5.96 -28.71
N ASN A 686 -55.51 -4.92 -28.64
CA ASN A 686 -55.41 -3.85 -29.64
C ASN A 686 -54.05 -3.13 -29.66
N CYS A 687 -53.54 -2.92 -30.87
CA CYS A 687 -52.53 -1.94 -31.24
C CYS A 687 -53.19 -0.58 -31.48
N SER A 688 -52.47 0.51 -31.21
CA SER A 688 -52.60 1.74 -31.98
C SER A 688 -51.22 2.37 -32.19
N SER A 689 -50.77 2.27 -33.43
CA SER A 689 -49.60 2.91 -34.02
C SER A 689 -49.87 4.39 -34.33
N GLN A 690 -48.85 5.23 -34.21
CA GLN A 690 -48.63 6.33 -35.15
C GLN A 690 -47.13 6.47 -35.44
N SER A 691 -46.80 6.33 -36.72
CA SER A 691 -45.49 6.63 -37.31
C SER A 691 -45.51 8.05 -37.87
N SER A 692 -44.39 8.76 -37.78
CA SER A 692 -44.06 9.83 -38.74
C SER A 692 -42.56 9.93 -38.97
N THR A 693 -42.24 10.39 -40.17
CA THR A 693 -41.06 10.11 -40.99
C THR A 693 -39.90 11.12 -40.80
N VAL A 694 -38.69 10.60 -41.02
CA VAL A 694 -37.32 11.17 -41.29
C VAL A 694 -37.21 12.61 -41.85
N GLN A 695 -36.33 13.48 -41.29
CA GLN A 695 -35.08 14.06 -41.89
C GLN A 695 -34.37 15.17 -41.06
N PRO A 696 -33.10 15.56 -41.35
CA PRO A 696 -32.00 15.63 -40.37
C PRO A 696 -31.70 17.04 -39.86
N ASN A 697 -31.06 17.17 -38.70
CA ASN A 697 -30.40 18.43 -38.33
C ASN A 697 -29.12 18.19 -37.51
N ASN A 698 -27.99 18.53 -38.15
CA ASN A 698 -26.72 18.88 -37.53
C ASN A 698 -26.96 19.89 -36.41
N LYS A 699 -26.70 19.51 -35.15
CA LYS A 699 -26.23 20.45 -34.12
C LYS A 699 -25.26 19.75 -33.18
N SER A 700 -24.10 20.39 -33.06
CA SER A 700 -23.04 20.18 -32.07
C SER A 700 -23.60 19.90 -30.68
N ASN A 701 -23.20 18.77 -30.08
CA ASN A 701 -23.40 18.55 -28.65
C ASN A 701 -22.39 19.39 -27.87
N ASP A 702 -22.86 20.55 -27.43
CA ASP A 702 -22.31 21.27 -26.28
C ASP A 702 -22.44 20.38 -25.04
N TYR A 703 -21.32 19.84 -24.57
CA TYR A 703 -21.21 19.32 -23.22
C TYR A 703 -21.01 20.51 -22.26
N SER A 704 -22.11 21.13 -21.86
CA SER A 704 -22.13 21.99 -20.67
C SER A 704 -23.48 21.94 -19.97
N GLY A 705 -23.49 21.40 -18.75
CA GLY A 705 -24.43 21.81 -17.70
C GLY A 705 -25.56 20.84 -17.37
N ASN A 706 -25.32 19.97 -16.39
CA ASN A 706 -26.14 19.95 -15.18
C ASN A 706 -25.37 19.29 -14.02
N ASN A 707 -24.65 20.14 -13.28
CA ASN A 707 -24.16 19.83 -11.94
C ASN A 707 -25.34 19.90 -10.97
N SER A 708 -25.97 18.76 -10.69
CA SER A 708 -26.50 18.49 -9.35
C SER A 708 -25.44 17.67 -8.64
N CYS A 709 -24.89 18.22 -7.56
CA CYS A 709 -23.96 17.56 -6.65
C CYS A 709 -24.66 16.38 -5.98
N ASP A 710 -24.72 15.26 -6.70
CA ASP A 710 -25.01 13.96 -6.11
C ASP A 710 -23.80 13.57 -5.26
N SER A 711 -24.05 13.09 -4.04
CA SER A 711 -23.04 12.65 -3.07
C SER A 711 -22.27 11.45 -3.64
N SER A 712 -21.32 11.71 -4.53
CA SER A 712 -20.65 10.68 -5.32
C SER A 712 -19.79 9.79 -4.42
N HIS A 713 -20.22 8.54 -4.27
CA HIS A 713 -19.50 7.50 -3.55
C HIS A 713 -18.14 7.28 -4.23
N HIS A 714 -17.04 7.49 -3.51
CA HIS A 714 -15.68 7.31 -4.02
C HIS A 714 -14.84 6.48 -3.06
N VAL A 715 -13.80 5.85 -3.62
CA VAL A 715 -12.79 5.10 -2.84
C VAL A 715 -11.43 5.76 -3.01
N VAL A 716 -10.56 5.59 -2.01
CA VAL A 716 -9.19 6.14 -2.02
C VAL A 716 -8.18 5.01 -2.00
N GLU A 717 -7.51 4.84 -3.12
CA GLU A 717 -6.57 3.74 -3.36
C GLU A 717 -5.25 4.25 -3.90
N ARG A 718 -4.20 3.43 -3.76
CA ARG A 718 -2.84 3.80 -4.16
C ARG A 718 -2.54 3.36 -5.58
N HIS A 719 -2.09 4.30 -6.40
CA HIS A 719 -1.71 4.06 -7.78
C HIS A 719 -0.20 3.98 -7.94
N ARG A 720 0.24 3.13 -8.88
CA ARG A 720 1.62 3.06 -9.34
C ARG A 720 1.68 2.64 -10.80
N HIS A 721 1.31 3.53 -11.70
CA HIS A 721 1.30 3.24 -13.12
C HIS A 721 1.49 4.51 -13.96
N ARG A 722 1.57 4.33 -15.29
CA ARG A 722 1.75 5.42 -16.25
C ARG A 722 0.72 5.41 -17.37
N TYR A 723 0.25 4.22 -17.74
CA TYR A 723 -0.61 4.02 -18.89
C TYR A 723 -2.08 3.93 -18.47
N GLU A 724 -2.93 4.51 -19.31
CA GLU A 724 -4.37 4.61 -19.11
C GLU A 724 -5.11 4.08 -20.33
N VAL A 725 -6.39 3.73 -20.16
CA VAL A 725 -7.25 3.32 -21.28
C VAL A 725 -7.44 4.51 -22.21
N ASN A 726 -7.22 4.32 -23.50
CA ASN A 726 -7.45 5.35 -24.49
C ASN A 726 -8.96 5.67 -24.58
N PRO A 727 -9.39 6.91 -24.26
CA PRO A 727 -10.81 7.29 -24.22
C PRO A 727 -11.57 7.03 -25.52
N LEU A 728 -10.88 7.02 -26.66
CA LEU A 728 -11.49 6.77 -27.97
C LEU A 728 -12.13 5.38 -28.09
N TYR A 729 -11.68 4.40 -27.29
CA TYR A 729 -12.19 3.03 -27.32
C TYR A 729 -13.23 2.73 -26.23
N VAL A 730 -13.38 3.62 -25.24
CA VAL A 730 -14.20 3.39 -24.05
C VAL A 730 -15.65 3.07 -24.41
N ASP A 731 -16.30 3.92 -25.22
CA ASP A 731 -17.69 3.72 -25.64
C ASP A 731 -17.90 2.38 -26.38
N MET A 732 -16.93 1.98 -27.21
CA MET A 732 -17.02 0.71 -27.96
C MET A 732 -16.91 -0.50 -27.03
N ILE A 733 -16.03 -0.42 -26.03
CA ILE A 733 -15.82 -1.45 -25.02
C ILE A 733 -17.08 -1.59 -24.14
N GLU A 734 -17.61 -0.48 -23.63
CA GLU A 734 -18.80 -0.47 -22.77
C GLU A 734 -20.04 -1.03 -23.47
N ARG A 735 -20.24 -0.72 -24.76
CA ARG A 735 -21.35 -1.27 -25.56
C ARG A 735 -21.33 -2.80 -25.69
N LYS A 736 -20.17 -3.45 -25.52
CA LYS A 736 -20.06 -4.91 -25.52
C LYS A 736 -20.10 -5.54 -24.12
N GLY A 737 -20.30 -4.73 -23.07
CA GLY A 737 -20.61 -5.19 -21.73
C GLY A 737 -19.45 -5.17 -20.74
N LEU A 738 -18.25 -4.73 -21.13
CA LEU A 738 -17.18 -4.41 -20.16
C LEU A 738 -17.36 -2.95 -19.74
N ARG A 739 -17.97 -2.73 -18.57
CA ARG A 739 -18.34 -1.39 -18.08
C ARG A 739 -17.22 -0.80 -17.23
N PHE A 740 -16.88 0.47 -17.43
CA PHE A 740 -15.97 1.17 -16.54
C PHE A 740 -16.76 1.81 -15.40
N VAL A 741 -16.63 1.25 -14.20
CA VAL A 741 -17.46 1.58 -13.04
C VAL A 741 -16.78 2.46 -12.00
N GLY A 742 -15.46 2.63 -12.12
CA GLY A 742 -14.68 3.55 -11.31
C GLY A 742 -13.86 4.45 -12.22
N LYS A 743 -13.97 5.77 -12.03
CA LYS A 743 -13.31 6.77 -12.88
C LYS A 743 -12.62 7.84 -12.04
N SER A 744 -11.63 8.51 -12.63
CA SER A 744 -11.05 9.74 -12.05
C SER A 744 -12.11 10.85 -11.95
N LYS A 745 -11.79 11.90 -11.17
CA LYS A 745 -12.69 13.05 -10.94
C LYS A 745 -13.17 13.73 -12.24
N ASP A 746 -12.32 13.78 -13.25
CA ASP A 746 -12.62 14.36 -14.57
C ASP A 746 -13.35 13.38 -15.52
N GLY A 747 -13.55 12.13 -15.10
CA GLY A 747 -14.18 11.07 -15.88
C GLY A 747 -13.33 10.52 -17.02
N LEU A 748 -12.07 10.96 -17.18
CA LEU A 748 -11.24 10.60 -18.33
C LEU A 748 -10.44 9.30 -18.14
N LYS A 749 -9.98 9.05 -16.93
CA LYS A 749 -9.15 7.89 -16.59
C LYS A 749 -10.05 6.83 -16.00
N MET A 750 -9.98 5.64 -16.57
CA MET A 750 -10.79 4.50 -16.16
C MET A 750 -10.00 3.70 -15.13
N ASP A 751 -10.46 3.72 -13.87
CA ASP A 751 -9.75 3.08 -12.76
C ASP A 751 -10.24 1.66 -12.49
N ILE A 752 -11.51 1.36 -12.79
CA ILE A 752 -12.14 0.08 -12.47
C ILE A 752 -13.07 -0.34 -13.60
N PHE A 753 -13.03 -1.61 -13.99
CA PHE A 753 -14.07 -2.22 -14.83
C PHE A 753 -14.71 -3.44 -14.18
N GLU A 754 -15.91 -3.76 -14.64
CA GLU A 754 -16.56 -5.06 -14.43
C GLU A 754 -17.17 -5.57 -15.75
N LEU A 755 -17.20 -6.89 -15.95
CA LEU A 755 -17.83 -7.50 -17.13
C LEU A 755 -19.24 -8.01 -16.82
N ASN A 756 -20.20 -7.60 -17.63
CA ASN A 756 -21.58 -8.10 -17.55
C ASN A 756 -21.66 -9.62 -17.83
N ASN A 757 -22.62 -10.28 -17.19
CA ASN A 757 -22.90 -11.72 -17.37
C ASN A 757 -21.70 -12.63 -17.04
N HIS A 758 -20.87 -12.25 -16.06
CA HIS A 758 -19.78 -13.06 -15.53
C HIS A 758 -19.89 -13.11 -13.99
N PRO A 759 -19.65 -14.26 -13.32
CA PRO A 759 -19.82 -14.38 -11.87
C PRO A 759 -18.99 -13.37 -11.06
N PHE A 760 -17.73 -13.16 -11.46
CA PHE A 760 -16.90 -12.04 -11.01
C PHE A 760 -15.77 -11.84 -12.02
N PHE A 761 -15.71 -10.70 -12.72
CA PHE A 761 -14.60 -10.38 -13.62
C PHE A 761 -14.34 -8.89 -13.51
N VAL A 762 -13.38 -8.55 -12.65
CA VAL A 762 -13.08 -7.18 -12.24
C VAL A 762 -11.62 -6.90 -12.52
N GLY A 763 -11.35 -5.69 -13.02
CA GLY A 763 -10.01 -5.15 -13.09
C GLY A 763 -9.94 -3.82 -12.36
N VAL A 764 -8.80 -3.54 -11.72
CA VAL A 764 -8.49 -2.27 -11.08
C VAL A 764 -7.11 -1.77 -11.50
N GLN A 765 -6.99 -0.47 -11.75
CA GLN A 765 -5.71 0.18 -12.06
C GLN A 765 -4.83 0.40 -10.82
N TYR A 766 -5.46 0.65 -9.66
CA TYR A 766 -4.76 0.82 -8.39
C TYR A 766 -4.30 -0.54 -7.81
N HIS A 767 -3.55 -0.47 -6.72
CA HIS A 767 -3.00 -1.62 -6.00
C HIS A 767 -3.75 -1.85 -4.67
N PRO A 768 -4.86 -2.63 -4.67
CA PRO A 768 -5.66 -2.90 -3.46
C PRO A 768 -4.86 -3.61 -2.35
N GLU A 769 -3.82 -4.37 -2.71
CA GLU A 769 -2.94 -5.05 -1.76
C GLU A 769 -2.14 -4.07 -0.87
N MET A 770 -1.95 -2.83 -1.30
CA MET A 770 -1.20 -1.82 -0.54
C MET A 770 -2.01 -1.19 0.58
N THR A 771 -3.33 -1.40 0.59
CA THR A 771 -4.28 -0.75 1.52
C THR A 771 -4.97 -1.76 2.44
N LEU A 772 -4.42 -2.98 2.52
CA LEU A 772 -4.87 -4.02 3.45
C LEU A 772 -4.88 -3.51 4.90
N ASN A 773 -6.04 -3.65 5.55
CA ASN A 773 -6.20 -3.47 6.99
C ASN A 773 -6.35 -4.83 7.68
N LEU A 774 -5.70 -5.02 8.82
CA LEU A 774 -5.73 -6.27 9.59
C LEU A 774 -6.95 -6.42 10.53
N ASP A 775 -7.80 -5.40 10.64
CA ASP A 775 -9.06 -5.48 11.39
C ASP A 775 -10.14 -6.19 10.53
N ASP A 776 -10.27 -5.79 9.26
CA ASP A 776 -11.40 -6.16 8.40
C ASP A 776 -10.97 -6.79 7.06
N GLY A 777 -9.67 -6.87 6.76
CA GLY A 777 -9.17 -7.30 5.46
C GLY A 777 -9.44 -6.27 4.36
N HIS A 778 -9.05 -6.58 3.13
CA HIS A 778 -9.34 -5.72 1.98
C HIS A 778 -10.68 -6.10 1.34
N PRO A 779 -11.63 -5.17 1.14
CA PRO A 779 -13.00 -5.46 0.68
C PRO A 779 -13.03 -6.16 -0.67
N LEU A 780 -12.28 -5.67 -1.65
CA LEU A 780 -12.23 -6.25 -2.98
C LEU A 780 -11.70 -7.70 -2.99
N PHE A 781 -10.69 -8.00 -2.16
CA PHE A 781 -10.14 -9.35 -2.05
C PHE A 781 -11.10 -10.29 -1.33
N ARG A 782 -11.75 -9.83 -0.25
CA ARG A 782 -12.79 -10.61 0.44
C ARG A 782 -13.93 -10.95 -0.51
N TYR A 783 -14.40 -9.96 -1.27
CA TYR A 783 -15.47 -10.15 -2.24
C TYR A 783 -15.07 -11.07 -3.40
N PHE A 784 -13.85 -10.94 -3.91
CA PHE A 784 -13.27 -11.87 -4.89
C PHE A 784 -13.28 -13.32 -4.40
N LEU A 785 -12.78 -13.57 -3.18
CA LEU A 785 -12.75 -14.91 -2.57
C LEU A 785 -14.17 -15.45 -2.28
N GLU A 786 -15.09 -14.58 -1.88
CA GLU A 786 -16.49 -14.93 -1.68
C GLU A 786 -17.14 -15.39 -2.98
N LYS A 787 -16.96 -14.63 -4.08
CA LYS A 787 -17.48 -14.99 -5.39
C LYS A 787 -16.82 -16.23 -5.96
N ALA A 788 -15.54 -16.44 -5.69
CA ALA A 788 -14.84 -17.67 -6.04
C ALA A 788 -15.47 -18.89 -5.34
N LEU A 789 -15.77 -18.80 -4.05
CA LEU A 789 -16.46 -19.86 -3.31
C LEU A 789 -17.89 -20.09 -3.80
N GLN A 790 -18.65 -19.03 -4.08
CA GLN A 790 -20.00 -19.14 -4.64
C GLN A 790 -19.97 -19.86 -5.99
N ASN A 791 -19.03 -19.50 -6.87
CA ASN A 791 -18.87 -20.13 -8.18
C ASN A 791 -18.44 -21.58 -8.10
N LYS A 792 -17.59 -21.95 -7.13
CA LYS A 792 -17.18 -23.34 -6.90
C LYS A 792 -18.32 -24.27 -6.47
N ASN A 793 -19.31 -23.70 -5.77
CA ASN A 793 -20.45 -24.46 -5.25
C ASN A 793 -21.62 -24.56 -6.25
N ASN A 794 -21.59 -23.78 -7.34
CA ASN A 794 -22.54 -23.83 -8.45
C ASN A 794 -22.02 -24.77 -9.53
#